data_AF-A0A9J6PH68-F1
#
_entry.id   AF-A0A9J6PH68-F1
#
_cell.length_a   1.000
_cell.length_b   1.000
_cell.length_c   1.000
_cell.angle_alpha   90.00
_cell.angle_beta   90.00
_cell.angle_gamma   90.00
#
_symmetry.space_group_name_H-M   'P 1'
#
loop_
_entity.id
_entity.type
_entity.pdbx_description
1 polymer ?
#
loop_
_entity_poly.entity_id
_entity_poly.type
_entity_poly.pdbx_seq_one_letter_code
_entity_poly.pdbx_strand_id
1 'polypeptide(L)'
;MQKVDLQLDANGCGEALYRLSCDGKDFHYFVISQDLPESQKLDRNFAASWDIMAVLCEGSWTPDREEYLRRQVPLQRAGRGDIDTLIYARGNRSGRLFNAVVDALAAGRQPDLRELARVGYIVRTTAFIGNGQLGTRPFSGYGADHPFGAPYHAQIMAGFLLREFSFDLVNEMAAARSAGAVQLAPEICRFLGLGNAAATGLVPFLVNHPRLVGEWVASDRAALADICAQPVTPAIVERTRALVGKAAAFLAETDRPDDGVFATDATLAAGLGVARSRLDEGGDRTLTLGELRERMADGLHPGVRALLDSIFLDVLPGVADRHARIRSIDERLAPDWRGTTGSLLSVVRDRYGWALAAADREGSGAAFWYRASGAPRDLRRGLIGRRPEAEFETAMDVVPRIQALHAALEKAQDKPLADFLADHPELRHIAARVHGLADLPFAELEVDLTAMALSPFPPVRLVLALFGLDQFEAAHPKSVRGTFLQGAPIELDLRQRVADEDDQGHRWPFPLMPQKLSAGARPVIARDAIRFDAEGKWRCPYGEDAEGRETLIITPIELERGFLGLMQSGGLDLGVAEEAAVLATEAVIWQPRLAGVLVDELSAADANLGEPLRLVQSEPNRPALLSGGCAALAAAPAVLDLACARAITGAGSGLAIAHVGVAGLAAGPALAAAAARRGFIALVATCDGSTCSLTLAEDRGTSVALTEPTPISGPDAALLFNGRFDLETIKGALRNQGRARVPAGLFLACVTSGEIADALRDAMPHEPADADVLLMSANRDGVAISRDVFLALERLSARLYVSPDVEVDLRDEIIDPLKMF
;
A
#
# COMPACT_ATOMS: atom_id res chain seq x y z
N MET A 1 5.89 -18.46 19.78
CA MET A 1 7.10 -18.45 18.91
C MET A 1 8.06 -19.52 19.42
N GLN A 2 8.72 -20.24 18.52
CA GLN A 2 9.73 -21.25 18.83
C GLN A 2 10.97 -20.98 17.98
N LYS A 3 12.15 -20.99 18.60
CA LYS A 3 13.43 -20.95 17.88
C LYS A 3 13.71 -22.35 17.35
N VAL A 4 13.67 -22.53 16.04
CA VAL A 4 13.86 -23.82 15.39
C VAL A 4 15.34 -24.05 15.14
N ASP A 5 16.00 -23.08 14.53
CA ASP A 5 17.43 -23.13 14.24
C ASP A 5 18.07 -21.74 14.39
N LEU A 6 19.33 -21.71 14.82
CA LEU A 6 20.13 -20.50 15.02
C LEU A 6 21.60 -20.86 14.77
N GLN A 7 22.06 -20.61 13.56
CA GLN A 7 23.41 -20.92 13.08
C GLN A 7 24.15 -19.61 12.80
N LEU A 8 24.77 -19.04 13.83
CA LEU A 8 25.52 -17.79 13.72
C LEU A 8 26.99 -18.00 14.10
N ASP A 9 27.90 -17.36 13.37
CA ASP A 9 29.32 -17.32 13.72
C ASP A 9 29.63 -16.25 14.79
N ALA A 10 30.90 -16.11 15.17
CA ALA A 10 31.33 -15.14 16.18
C ALA A 10 31.13 -13.65 15.78
N ASN A 11 30.93 -13.38 14.49
CA ASN A 11 30.60 -12.07 13.94
C ASN A 11 29.10 -11.88 13.75
N GLY A 12 28.29 -12.86 14.16
CA GLY A 12 26.85 -12.88 13.99
C GLY A 12 26.42 -13.09 12.54
N CYS A 13 27.28 -13.68 11.69
CA CYS A 13 26.95 -14.02 10.31
C CYS A 13 26.39 -15.45 10.24
N GLY A 14 25.33 -15.67 9.49
CA GLY A 14 24.69 -16.97 9.30
C GLY A 14 23.18 -16.87 9.20
N GLU A 15 22.47 -17.90 9.66
CA GLU A 15 21.04 -18.08 9.43
C GLU A 15 20.26 -18.37 10.73
N ALA A 16 18.99 -17.95 10.77
CA ALA A 16 18.08 -18.29 11.86
C ALA A 16 16.69 -18.61 11.33
N LEU A 17 16.00 -19.53 12.03
CA LEU A 17 14.63 -19.92 11.70
C LEU A 17 13.77 -19.94 12.97
N TYR A 18 12.68 -19.19 12.91
CA TYR A 18 11.65 -19.18 13.94
C TYR A 18 10.35 -19.78 13.41
N ARG A 19 9.63 -20.53 14.24
CA ARG A 19 8.27 -21.01 13.97
C ARG A 19 7.26 -20.30 14.87
N LEU A 20 6.12 -19.92 14.29
CA LEU A 20 4.96 -19.41 14.98
C LEU A 20 3.76 -20.28 14.64
N SER A 21 2.82 -20.40 15.58
CA SER A 21 1.52 -21.01 15.33
C SER A 21 0.45 -20.06 15.89
N CYS A 22 -0.51 -19.69 15.05
CA CYS A 22 -1.59 -18.76 15.39
C CYS A 22 -2.87 -19.18 14.67
N ASP A 23 -3.97 -19.28 15.40
CA ASP A 23 -5.30 -19.71 14.93
C ASP A 23 -5.28 -20.93 13.99
N GLY A 24 -4.49 -21.95 14.36
CA GLY A 24 -4.38 -23.19 13.59
C GLY A 24 -3.53 -23.10 12.32
N LYS A 25 -2.91 -21.96 12.04
CA LYS A 25 -1.94 -21.77 10.95
C LYS A 25 -0.51 -21.76 11.49
N ASP A 26 0.40 -22.30 10.69
CA ASP A 26 1.85 -22.27 10.96
C ASP A 26 2.52 -21.20 10.10
N PHE A 27 3.47 -20.49 10.73
CA PHE A 27 4.29 -19.48 10.08
C PHE A 27 5.76 -19.70 10.41
N HIS A 28 6.62 -19.30 9.49
CA HIS A 28 8.07 -19.40 9.62
C HIS A 28 8.71 -18.06 9.33
N TYR A 29 9.70 -17.68 10.16
CA TYR A 29 10.48 -16.47 9.96
C TYR A 29 11.94 -16.85 9.76
N PHE A 30 12.38 -16.77 8.52
CA PHE A 30 13.74 -17.13 8.11
C PHE A 30 14.58 -15.87 8.00
N VAL A 31 15.77 -15.90 8.57
CA VAL A 31 16.68 -14.76 8.70
C VAL A 31 18.04 -15.15 8.16
N ILE A 32 18.63 -14.27 7.35
CA ILE A 32 20.02 -14.28 6.95
C ILE A 32 20.66 -13.04 7.57
N SER A 33 21.68 -13.25 8.40
CA SER A 33 22.49 -12.17 8.96
C SER A 33 23.90 -12.21 8.41
N GLN A 34 24.44 -11.02 8.17
CA GLN A 34 25.79 -10.79 7.67
C GLN A 34 26.34 -9.51 8.29
N ASP A 35 27.63 -9.27 8.13
CA ASP A 35 28.29 -8.04 8.56
C ASP A 35 28.68 -7.22 7.32
N LEU A 36 27.95 -6.14 7.07
CA LEU A 36 28.28 -5.22 5.98
C LEU A 36 29.26 -4.16 6.47
N PRO A 37 30.23 -3.75 5.63
CA PRO A 37 31.03 -2.55 5.89
C PRO A 37 30.13 -1.32 6.04
N GLU A 38 30.48 -0.40 6.95
CA GLU A 38 29.68 0.79 7.22
C GLU A 38 29.42 1.64 5.96
N SER A 39 30.40 1.72 5.05
CA SER A 39 30.27 2.43 3.77
C SER A 39 29.24 1.83 2.82
N GLN A 40 28.80 0.59 3.05
CA GLN A 40 27.78 -0.10 2.24
C GLN A 40 26.39 -0.06 2.90
N LYS A 41 26.28 0.40 4.15
CA LYS A 41 25.02 0.49 4.88
C LYS A 41 24.25 1.74 4.47
N LEU A 42 23.63 1.67 3.30
CA LEU A 42 22.69 2.70 2.86
C LEU A 42 21.40 2.60 3.68
N ASP A 43 21.03 3.69 4.34
CA ASP A 43 19.79 3.81 5.11
C ASP A 43 18.59 4.13 4.20
N ARG A 44 18.38 3.29 3.19
CA ARG A 44 17.40 3.50 2.11
C ARG A 44 16.77 2.18 1.67
N ASN A 45 15.49 2.21 1.29
CA ASN A 45 14.73 1.03 0.86
C ASN A 45 15.22 0.39 -0.45
N PHE A 46 16.09 1.09 -1.18
CA PHE A 46 16.68 0.68 -2.46
C PHE A 46 18.14 0.27 -2.33
N ALA A 47 18.67 0.13 -1.11
CA ALA A 47 20.01 -0.42 -0.91
C ALA A 47 20.14 -1.82 -1.55
N ALA A 48 21.37 -2.19 -1.92
CA ALA A 48 21.65 -3.49 -2.50
C ALA A 48 21.57 -4.61 -1.45
N SER A 49 21.87 -4.32 -0.19
CA SER A 49 21.90 -5.31 0.90
C SER A 49 21.79 -4.67 2.29
N TRP A 50 21.61 -5.52 3.32
CA TRP A 50 21.46 -5.15 4.74
C TRP A 50 22.18 -6.15 5.65
N ASP A 51 22.54 -5.76 6.88
CA ASP A 51 23.13 -6.69 7.86
C ASP A 51 22.17 -7.84 8.22
N ILE A 52 20.86 -7.60 8.12
CA ILE A 52 19.82 -8.57 8.43
C ILE A 52 18.77 -8.52 7.32
N MET A 53 18.49 -9.68 6.72
CA MET A 53 17.47 -9.87 5.69
C MET A 53 16.60 -11.06 6.11
N ALA A 54 15.30 -10.89 6.14
CA ALA A 54 14.39 -11.90 6.65
C ALA A 54 13.09 -11.99 5.86
N VAL A 55 12.42 -13.14 5.96
CA VAL A 55 11.10 -13.37 5.35
C VAL A 55 10.15 -14.04 6.35
N LEU A 56 8.94 -13.50 6.47
CA LEU A 56 7.81 -14.14 7.15
C LEU A 56 7.01 -14.93 6.11
N CYS A 57 6.85 -16.21 6.36
CA CYS A 57 6.23 -17.19 5.47
C CYS A 57 5.06 -17.88 6.16
N GLU A 58 3.96 -18.12 5.45
CA GLU A 58 2.90 -19.03 5.88
C GLU A 58 3.18 -20.46 5.39
N GLY A 59 2.67 -21.46 6.12
CA GLY A 59 2.67 -22.86 5.69
C GLY A 59 3.90 -23.64 6.12
N SER A 60 4.04 -24.85 5.57
CA SER A 60 5.12 -25.77 5.92
C SER A 60 6.50 -25.26 5.49
N TRP A 61 7.51 -25.53 6.31
CA TRP A 61 8.92 -25.28 5.98
C TRP A 61 9.56 -26.57 5.48
N THR A 62 10.00 -26.58 4.21
CA THR A 62 10.66 -27.73 3.58
C THR A 62 12.12 -27.40 3.24
N PRO A 63 13.00 -28.41 3.12
CA PRO A 63 14.39 -28.18 2.71
C PRO A 63 14.51 -27.45 1.36
N ASP A 64 13.63 -27.77 0.40
CA ASP A 64 13.63 -27.12 -0.92
C ASP A 64 13.27 -25.64 -0.83
N ARG A 65 12.30 -25.30 0.03
CA ARG A 65 11.88 -23.90 0.27
C ARG A 65 13.00 -23.11 0.93
N GLU A 66 13.66 -23.71 1.92
CA GLU A 66 14.80 -23.10 2.59
C GLU A 66 15.94 -22.80 1.61
N GLU A 67 16.33 -23.77 0.78
CA GLU A 67 17.39 -23.58 -0.23
C GLU A 67 17.02 -22.54 -1.29
N TYR A 68 15.74 -22.51 -1.70
CA TYR A 68 15.23 -21.47 -2.59
C TYR A 68 15.34 -20.09 -1.96
N LEU A 69 14.79 -19.89 -0.75
CA LEU A 69 14.79 -18.59 -0.08
C LEU A 69 16.19 -18.14 0.32
N ARG A 70 17.08 -19.06 0.73
CA ARG A 70 18.51 -18.78 0.97
C ARG A 70 19.17 -18.10 -0.23
N ARG A 71 18.86 -18.56 -1.44
CA ARG A 71 19.40 -17.97 -2.68
C ARG A 71 18.70 -16.68 -3.08
N GLN A 72 17.38 -16.59 -2.91
CA GLN A 72 16.58 -15.48 -3.43
C GLN A 72 16.54 -14.26 -2.52
N VAL A 73 16.51 -14.46 -1.21
CA VAL A 73 16.39 -13.37 -0.23
C VAL A 73 17.54 -12.37 -0.37
N PRO A 74 18.83 -12.77 -0.47
CA PRO A 74 19.93 -11.83 -0.64
C PRO A 74 19.93 -11.05 -1.95
N LEU A 75 19.27 -11.55 -3.00
CA LEU A 75 19.15 -10.86 -4.30
C LEU A 75 18.16 -9.69 -4.25
N GLN A 76 17.30 -9.64 -3.23
CA GLN A 76 16.40 -8.53 -2.96
C GLN A 76 15.52 -8.21 -4.17
N ARG A 77 15.67 -7.04 -4.81
CA ARG A 77 14.85 -6.67 -5.98
C ARG A 77 15.07 -7.57 -7.19
N ALA A 78 16.24 -8.21 -7.29
CA ALA A 78 16.54 -9.19 -8.32
C ALA A 78 16.07 -10.61 -7.96
N GLY A 79 15.74 -10.87 -6.69
CA GLY A 79 15.22 -12.15 -6.23
C GLY A 79 13.70 -12.17 -6.10
N ARG A 80 13.13 -13.35 -5.85
CA ARG A 80 11.70 -13.54 -5.59
C ARG A 80 11.47 -14.51 -4.44
N GLY A 81 10.51 -14.18 -3.58
CA GLY A 81 9.94 -15.14 -2.64
C GLY A 81 8.95 -16.04 -3.35
N ASP A 82 8.57 -17.13 -2.68
CA ASP A 82 7.41 -17.91 -3.10
C ASP A 82 6.10 -17.23 -2.69
N ILE A 83 4.98 -17.71 -3.24
CA ILE A 83 3.65 -17.13 -3.00
C ILE A 83 3.15 -17.29 -1.55
N ASP A 84 3.82 -18.12 -0.76
CA ASP A 84 3.55 -18.30 0.66
C ASP A 84 4.41 -17.35 1.52
N THR A 85 5.26 -16.53 0.89
CA THR A 85 6.03 -15.48 1.55
C THR A 85 5.12 -14.27 1.75
N LEU A 86 4.88 -13.89 2.99
CA LEU A 86 4.01 -12.77 3.35
C LEU A 86 4.78 -11.45 3.31
N ILE A 87 5.93 -11.39 3.99
CA ILE A 87 6.66 -10.14 4.24
C ILE A 87 8.17 -10.37 4.17
N TYR A 88 8.88 -9.52 3.43
CA TYR A 88 10.33 -9.31 3.56
C TYR A 88 10.59 -8.25 4.63
N ALA A 89 11.48 -8.54 5.57
CA ALA A 89 11.95 -7.60 6.58
C ALA A 89 13.47 -7.39 6.44
N ARG A 90 13.94 -6.17 6.71
CA ARG A 90 15.35 -5.79 6.53
C ARG A 90 15.79 -4.86 7.64
N GLY A 91 17.03 -4.99 8.09
CA GLY A 91 17.58 -4.08 9.09
C GLY A 91 19.10 -4.04 9.13
N ASN A 92 19.63 -2.93 9.62
CA ASN A 92 21.06 -2.76 9.86
C ASN A 92 21.35 -2.70 11.36
N ARG A 93 22.51 -3.21 11.76
CA ARG A 93 23.04 -3.11 13.12
C ARG A 93 23.30 -1.63 13.43
N SER A 94 22.91 -1.18 14.62
CA SER A 94 23.12 0.21 15.04
C SER A 94 24.60 0.51 15.20
N GLY A 95 25.15 1.36 14.33
CA GLY A 95 26.55 1.83 14.46
C GLY A 95 26.84 2.57 15.76
N ARG A 96 25.80 3.03 16.49
CA ARG A 96 25.95 3.77 17.75
C ARG A 96 26.03 2.86 18.98
N LEU A 97 25.29 1.74 19.00
CA LEU A 97 25.11 0.94 20.22
C LEU A 97 25.46 -0.54 20.08
N PHE A 98 25.38 -1.12 18.88
CA PHE A 98 25.35 -2.57 18.73
C PHE A 98 26.61 -3.24 19.30
N ASN A 99 27.80 -2.78 18.92
CA ASN A 99 29.06 -3.33 19.40
C ASN A 99 29.27 -3.08 20.90
N ALA A 100 28.87 -1.90 21.41
CA ALA A 100 28.99 -1.57 22.84
C ALA A 100 28.14 -2.52 23.70
N VAL A 101 26.95 -2.91 23.22
CA VAL A 101 26.11 -3.92 23.88
C VAL A 101 26.79 -5.29 23.88
N VAL A 102 27.28 -5.76 22.74
CA VAL A 102 28.00 -7.05 22.65
C VAL A 102 29.20 -7.08 23.59
N ASP A 103 30.00 -6.01 23.63
CA ASP A 103 31.20 -5.90 24.46
C ASP A 103 30.86 -5.90 25.97
N ALA A 104 29.79 -5.21 26.37
CA ALA A 104 29.32 -5.22 27.75
C ALA A 104 28.91 -6.64 28.18
N LEU A 105 28.09 -7.31 27.35
CA LEU A 105 27.60 -8.66 27.61
C LEU A 105 28.75 -9.68 27.66
N ALA A 106 29.71 -9.61 26.73
CA ALA A 106 30.88 -10.47 26.70
C ALA A 106 31.78 -10.28 27.94
N ALA A 107 31.83 -9.06 28.48
CA ALA A 107 32.54 -8.72 29.72
C ALA A 107 31.76 -9.09 31.00
N GLY A 108 30.62 -9.78 30.87
CA GLY A 108 29.81 -10.26 31.98
C GLY A 108 28.97 -9.17 32.65
N ARG A 109 28.69 -8.05 31.97
CA ARG A 109 27.93 -6.90 32.50
C ARG A 109 26.78 -6.53 31.56
N GLN A 110 25.81 -5.77 32.06
CA GLN A 110 24.77 -5.17 31.22
C GLN A 110 25.25 -3.84 30.63
N PRO A 111 24.74 -3.43 29.44
CA PRO A 111 25.09 -2.14 28.82
C PRO A 111 24.62 -0.93 29.64
N ASP A 112 25.22 0.23 29.37
CA ASP A 112 24.84 1.49 30.02
C ASP A 112 23.44 1.94 29.58
N LEU A 113 22.51 1.99 30.54
CA LEU A 113 21.12 2.35 30.29
C LEU A 113 20.94 3.79 29.77
N ARG A 114 21.82 4.72 30.12
CA ARG A 114 21.76 6.11 29.62
C ARG A 114 22.11 6.19 28.15
N GLU A 115 23.09 5.40 27.71
CA GLU A 115 23.43 5.30 26.29
C GLU A 115 22.31 4.62 25.49
N LEU A 116 21.70 3.56 26.06
CA LEU A 116 20.54 2.91 25.45
C LEU A 116 19.36 3.87 25.30
N ALA A 117 19.04 4.67 26.33
CA ALA A 117 17.89 5.56 26.31
C ALA A 117 18.00 6.70 25.28
N ARG A 118 19.23 7.12 24.94
CA ARG A 118 19.48 8.12 23.91
C ARG A 118 19.14 7.64 22.50
N VAL A 119 19.19 6.34 22.24
CA VAL A 119 19.00 5.78 20.89
C VAL A 119 17.73 4.92 20.80
N GLY A 120 17.40 4.15 21.83
CA GLY A 120 16.18 3.36 21.93
C GLY A 120 16.18 2.03 21.17
N TYR A 121 17.20 1.74 20.34
CA TYR A 121 17.27 0.52 19.53
C TYR A 121 18.72 0.07 19.25
N ILE A 122 18.90 -1.23 19.00
CA ILE A 122 20.18 -1.83 18.58
C ILE A 122 20.17 -2.29 17.11
N VAL A 123 19.00 -2.41 16.50
CA VAL A 123 18.80 -2.65 15.06
C VAL A 123 17.82 -1.62 14.53
N ARG A 124 18.07 -1.13 13.32
CA ARG A 124 17.19 -0.19 12.61
C ARG A 124 16.64 -0.85 11.36
N THR A 125 15.31 -0.92 11.26
CA THR A 125 14.61 -1.41 10.06
C THR A 125 14.51 -0.34 8.98
N THR A 126 14.68 -0.76 7.73
CA THR A 126 14.58 0.12 6.56
C THR A 126 13.27 -0.08 5.79
N ALA A 127 12.71 -1.29 5.78
CA ALA A 127 11.47 -1.60 5.09
C ALA A 127 10.85 -2.93 5.54
N PHE A 128 9.51 -2.98 5.48
CA PHE A 128 8.73 -4.21 5.46
C PHE A 128 8.02 -4.29 4.12
N ILE A 129 8.48 -5.19 3.25
CA ILE A 129 8.00 -5.30 1.88
C ILE A 129 7.02 -6.46 1.81
N GLY A 130 5.83 -6.20 1.29
CA GLY A 130 4.80 -7.19 1.07
C GLY A 130 3.86 -6.75 -0.05
N ASN A 131 2.65 -7.32 -0.03
CA ASN A 131 1.57 -6.97 -0.92
C ASN A 131 1.94 -7.09 -2.41
N GLY A 132 2.37 -8.28 -2.83
CA GLY A 132 2.69 -8.58 -4.22
C GLY A 132 4.15 -8.33 -4.61
N GLN A 133 4.84 -7.45 -3.89
CA GLN A 133 6.22 -7.09 -4.21
C GLN A 133 7.19 -8.22 -3.92
N LEU A 134 8.20 -8.40 -4.78
CA LEU A 134 9.22 -9.45 -4.63
C LEU A 134 8.63 -10.87 -4.60
N GLY A 135 7.47 -11.08 -5.23
CA GLY A 135 6.77 -12.38 -5.20
C GLY A 135 5.99 -12.65 -3.91
N THR A 136 5.90 -11.69 -2.99
CA THR A 136 5.12 -11.85 -1.75
C THR A 136 3.62 -11.94 -2.04
N ARG A 137 2.88 -12.66 -1.21
CA ARG A 137 1.42 -12.73 -1.34
C ARG A 137 0.77 -11.35 -1.21
N PRO A 138 -0.15 -10.95 -2.11
CA PRO A 138 -0.94 -9.74 -1.96
C PRO A 138 -1.85 -9.84 -0.73
N PHE A 139 -2.13 -8.70 -0.09
CA PHE A 139 -2.98 -8.64 1.09
C PHE A 139 -4.41 -9.12 0.81
N SER A 140 -4.93 -8.92 -0.41
CA SER A 140 -6.21 -9.48 -0.87
C SER A 140 -6.25 -11.01 -0.87
N GLY A 141 -5.09 -11.68 -0.90
CA GLY A 141 -4.99 -13.13 -0.75
C GLY A 141 -5.08 -13.60 0.71
N TYR A 142 -5.13 -12.68 1.68
CA TYR A 142 -5.25 -13.01 3.10
C TYR A 142 -6.75 -13.13 3.35
N GLY A 143 -7.26 -14.37 3.38
CA GLY A 143 -8.69 -14.62 3.59
C GLY A 143 -9.25 -13.90 4.82
N ALA A 144 -10.56 -13.70 4.88
CA ALA A 144 -11.20 -12.85 5.90
C ALA A 144 -10.91 -13.26 7.37
N ASP A 145 -10.64 -14.54 7.60
CA ASP A 145 -10.31 -15.11 8.92
C ASP A 145 -8.80 -15.37 9.09
N HIS A 146 -7.97 -14.79 8.24
CA HIS A 146 -6.52 -14.90 8.35
C HIS A 146 -6.02 -14.14 9.59
N PRO A 147 -5.09 -14.69 10.40
CA PRO A 147 -4.57 -14.03 11.61
C PRO A 147 -3.95 -12.65 11.35
N PHE A 148 -3.45 -12.45 10.14
CA PHE A 148 -2.91 -11.17 9.66
C PHE A 148 -3.83 -10.47 8.66
N GLY A 149 -5.13 -10.77 8.66
CA GLY A 149 -6.13 -10.22 7.73
C GLY A 149 -6.53 -8.76 7.98
N ALA A 150 -5.95 -8.12 9.00
CA ALA A 150 -6.03 -6.67 9.19
C ALA A 150 -4.79 -5.99 8.57
N PRO A 151 -4.95 -4.80 7.95
CA PRO A 151 -3.84 -4.11 7.29
C PRO A 151 -2.63 -3.97 8.22
N TYR A 152 -1.44 -4.21 7.66
CA TYR A 152 -0.14 -4.07 8.35
C TYR A 152 0.16 -5.05 9.50
N HIS A 153 -0.76 -5.93 9.90
CA HIS A 153 -0.49 -6.89 10.98
C HIS A 153 0.71 -7.82 10.69
N ALA A 154 0.85 -8.31 9.44
CA ALA A 154 1.98 -9.14 9.06
C ALA A 154 3.31 -8.36 9.10
N GLN A 155 3.30 -7.08 8.69
CA GLN A 155 4.45 -6.19 8.74
C GLN A 155 4.89 -5.93 10.19
N ILE A 156 3.95 -5.60 11.07
CA ILE A 156 4.23 -5.38 12.49
C ILE A 156 4.73 -6.68 13.16
N MET A 157 4.16 -7.83 12.80
CA MET A 157 4.67 -9.13 13.26
C MET A 157 6.10 -9.40 12.78
N ALA A 158 6.41 -9.13 11.51
CA ALA A 158 7.77 -9.23 11.00
C ALA A 158 8.74 -8.28 11.72
N GLY A 159 8.29 -7.07 12.07
CA GLY A 159 9.04 -6.13 12.89
C GLY A 159 9.28 -6.63 14.31
N PHE A 160 8.28 -7.22 14.95
CA PHE A 160 8.40 -7.86 16.25
C PHE A 160 9.46 -8.97 16.21
N LEU A 161 9.39 -9.85 15.19
CA LEU A 161 10.34 -10.95 15.03
C LEU A 161 11.77 -10.47 14.73
N LEU A 162 11.92 -9.40 13.94
CA LEU A 162 13.22 -8.77 13.71
C LEU A 162 13.81 -8.19 15.02
N ARG A 163 12.96 -7.60 15.87
CA ARG A 163 13.37 -7.09 17.19
C ARG A 163 13.83 -8.24 18.09
N GLU A 164 13.08 -9.34 18.17
CA GLU A 164 13.47 -10.52 18.96
C GLU A 164 14.79 -11.14 18.45
N PHE A 165 14.95 -11.25 17.12
CA PHE A 165 16.21 -11.71 16.52
C PHE A 165 17.40 -10.81 16.90
N SER A 166 17.20 -9.49 17.02
CA SER A 166 18.28 -8.58 17.40
C SER A 166 18.85 -8.87 18.80
N PHE A 167 18.00 -9.33 19.74
CA PHE A 167 18.43 -9.72 21.08
C PHE A 167 19.20 -11.04 21.04
N ASP A 168 18.73 -12.01 20.25
CA ASP A 168 19.43 -13.28 20.04
C ASP A 168 20.81 -13.05 19.43
N LEU A 169 20.90 -12.18 18.43
CA LEU A 169 22.14 -11.87 17.74
C LEU A 169 23.22 -11.33 18.69
N VAL A 170 22.91 -10.34 19.53
CA VAL A 170 23.93 -9.79 20.47
C VAL A 170 24.32 -10.79 21.55
N ASN A 171 23.39 -11.64 21.98
CA ASN A 171 23.63 -12.68 22.97
C ASN A 171 24.57 -13.77 22.43
N GLU A 172 24.32 -14.26 21.22
CA GLU A 172 25.17 -15.27 20.57
C GLU A 172 26.57 -14.72 20.28
N MET A 173 26.67 -13.49 19.78
CA MET A 173 27.97 -12.85 19.56
C MET A 173 28.77 -12.67 20.86
N ALA A 174 28.10 -12.30 21.96
CA ALA A 174 28.75 -12.16 23.26
C ALA A 174 29.27 -13.52 23.79
N ALA A 175 28.47 -14.57 23.65
CA ALA A 175 28.82 -15.92 24.07
C ALA A 175 29.98 -16.51 23.27
N ALA A 176 30.03 -16.24 21.95
CA ALA A 176 31.13 -16.64 21.09
C ALA A 176 32.45 -15.95 21.48
N ARG A 177 32.40 -14.75 22.06
CA ARG A 177 33.58 -13.99 22.51
C ARG A 177 34.08 -14.41 23.89
N SER A 178 33.20 -14.85 24.79
CA SER A 178 33.54 -15.10 26.18
C SER A 178 32.63 -16.12 26.85
N ALA A 179 33.23 -17.13 27.50
CA ALA A 179 32.49 -18.08 28.35
C ALA A 179 31.87 -17.43 29.60
N GLY A 180 32.34 -16.23 29.97
CA GLY A 180 31.76 -15.43 31.06
C GLY A 180 30.66 -14.47 30.61
N ALA A 181 30.21 -14.56 29.36
CA ALA A 181 29.19 -13.68 28.83
C ALA A 181 27.85 -13.84 29.56
N VAL A 182 27.10 -12.76 29.63
CA VAL A 182 25.76 -12.71 30.21
C VAL A 182 24.71 -12.40 29.14
N GLN A 183 23.50 -12.90 29.33
CA GLN A 183 22.37 -12.56 28.45
C GLN A 183 21.91 -11.12 28.69
N LEU A 184 21.42 -10.46 27.63
CA LEU A 184 20.74 -9.17 27.74
C LEU A 184 19.53 -9.28 28.67
N ALA A 185 19.44 -8.38 29.64
CA ALA A 185 18.40 -8.43 30.66
C ALA A 185 17.00 -8.24 30.05
N PRO A 186 15.97 -9.02 30.46
CA PRO A 186 14.61 -8.88 29.95
C PRO A 186 14.03 -7.47 30.07
N GLU A 187 14.37 -6.73 31.12
CA GLU A 187 13.96 -5.33 31.30
C GLU A 187 14.56 -4.41 30.24
N ILE A 188 15.79 -4.68 29.80
CA ILE A 188 16.42 -3.97 28.69
C ILE A 188 15.79 -4.38 27.36
N CYS A 189 15.51 -5.67 27.15
CA CYS A 189 14.84 -6.13 25.93
C CYS A 189 13.45 -5.49 25.75
N ARG A 190 12.68 -5.31 26.83
CA ARG A 190 11.39 -4.58 26.78
C ARG A 190 11.59 -3.09 26.50
N PHE A 191 12.64 -2.48 27.05
CA PHE A 191 12.93 -1.06 26.83
C PHE A 191 13.42 -0.77 25.40
N LEU A 192 14.09 -1.73 24.75
CA LEU A 192 14.57 -1.56 23.38
C LEU A 192 13.46 -1.82 22.36
N GLY A 193 13.31 -0.90 21.42
CA GLY A 193 12.46 -1.09 20.25
C GLY A 193 13.27 -1.35 18.99
N LEU A 194 12.60 -1.16 17.86
CA LEU A 194 13.17 -1.27 16.52
C LEU A 194 13.22 0.13 15.88
N GLY A 195 14.42 0.63 15.61
CA GLY A 195 14.57 1.96 15.02
C GLY A 195 13.99 2.00 13.61
N ASN A 196 13.42 3.12 13.19
CA ASN A 196 12.97 3.34 11.82
C ASN A 196 13.24 4.78 11.36
N ALA A 197 13.38 4.95 10.05
CA ALA A 197 13.42 6.25 9.40
C ALA A 197 12.62 6.18 8.10
N ALA A 198 11.59 7.01 7.97
CA ALA A 198 10.80 7.10 6.75
C ALA A 198 11.00 8.46 6.08
N ALA A 199 11.20 8.44 4.77
CA ALA A 199 11.34 9.64 3.95
C ALA A 199 9.98 10.11 3.40
N THR A 200 10.01 11.08 2.48
CA THR A 200 8.84 11.63 1.78
C THR A 200 7.98 10.60 1.05
N GLY A 201 8.46 9.37 0.85
CA GLY A 201 7.70 8.28 0.22
C GLY A 201 6.42 7.87 0.97
N LEU A 202 6.24 8.25 2.23
CA LEU A 202 4.96 8.07 2.94
C LEU A 202 3.92 9.17 2.65
N VAL A 203 4.32 10.31 2.09
CA VAL A 203 3.35 11.35 1.68
C VAL A 203 2.43 10.84 0.57
N PRO A 204 2.93 10.19 -0.50
CA PRO A 204 2.07 9.55 -1.49
C PRO A 204 1.16 8.46 -0.94
N PHE A 205 1.57 7.76 0.11
CA PHE A 205 0.72 6.74 0.72
C PHE A 205 -0.61 7.34 1.22
N LEU A 206 -0.57 8.53 1.84
CA LEU A 206 -1.78 9.23 2.28
C LEU A 206 -2.69 9.64 1.13
N VAL A 207 -2.09 10.03 -0.01
CA VAL A 207 -2.84 10.47 -1.20
C VAL A 207 -3.47 9.28 -1.93
N ASN A 208 -2.73 8.17 -2.03
CA ASN A 208 -3.11 6.99 -2.81
C ASN A 208 -4.00 6.00 -2.03
N HIS A 209 -4.10 6.14 -0.71
CA HIS A 209 -4.94 5.29 0.15
C HIS A 209 -5.90 6.13 1.02
N PRO A 210 -6.72 7.01 0.40
CA PRO A 210 -7.54 7.95 1.14
C PRO A 210 -8.64 7.26 1.95
N ARG A 211 -9.18 6.11 1.49
CA ARG A 211 -10.24 5.41 2.22
C ARG A 211 -9.68 4.70 3.44
N LEU A 212 -8.55 4.00 3.30
CA LEU A 212 -7.86 3.33 4.42
C LEU A 212 -7.47 4.31 5.51
N VAL A 213 -6.83 5.43 5.12
CA VAL A 213 -6.42 6.46 6.07
C VAL A 213 -7.65 7.12 6.71
N GLY A 214 -8.67 7.41 5.90
CA GLY A 214 -9.94 7.96 6.39
C GLY A 214 -10.60 7.06 7.44
N GLU A 215 -10.63 5.75 7.20
CA GLU A 215 -11.16 4.76 8.14
C GLU A 215 -10.29 4.63 9.40
N TRP A 216 -8.96 4.65 9.28
CA TRP A 216 -8.07 4.64 10.44
C TRP A 216 -8.31 5.86 11.35
N VAL A 217 -8.41 7.05 10.76
CA VAL A 217 -8.70 8.28 11.52
C VAL A 217 -10.13 8.26 12.04
N ALA A 218 -11.12 7.84 11.26
CA ALA A 218 -12.51 7.75 11.70
C ALA A 218 -12.66 6.79 12.90
N SER A 219 -12.02 5.63 12.84
CA SER A 219 -11.99 4.64 13.92
C SER A 219 -11.36 5.22 15.19
N ASP A 220 -10.20 5.89 15.07
CA ASP A 220 -9.55 6.57 16.20
C ASP A 220 -10.48 7.62 16.83
N ARG A 221 -11.13 8.45 16.01
CA ARG A 221 -12.06 9.48 16.49
C ARG A 221 -13.33 8.91 17.10
N ALA A 222 -13.86 7.82 16.55
CA ALA A 222 -15.01 7.11 17.12
C ALA A 222 -14.67 6.49 18.48
N ALA A 223 -13.50 5.85 18.60
CA ALA A 223 -13.00 5.34 19.86
C ALA A 223 -12.88 6.44 20.91
N LEU A 224 -12.23 7.55 20.55
CA LEU A 224 -12.06 8.68 21.46
C LEU A 224 -13.40 9.33 21.84
N ALA A 225 -14.36 9.43 20.92
CA ALA A 225 -15.70 9.94 21.20
C ALA A 225 -16.45 9.06 22.21
N ASP A 226 -16.44 7.74 22.01
CA ASP A 226 -17.05 6.77 22.93
C ASP A 226 -16.42 6.80 24.32
N ILE A 227 -15.09 6.97 24.38
CA ILE A 227 -14.35 7.14 25.65
C ILE A 227 -14.75 8.46 26.30
N CYS A 228 -14.79 9.55 25.54
CA CYS A 228 -15.16 10.86 26.06
C CYS A 228 -16.59 10.93 26.60
N ALA A 229 -17.50 10.10 26.09
CA ALA A 229 -18.86 9.99 26.59
C ALA A 229 -18.98 9.25 27.94
N GLN A 230 -17.94 8.55 28.39
CA GLN A 230 -17.98 7.80 29.65
C GLN A 230 -17.96 8.73 30.87
N PRO A 231 -18.61 8.34 31.98
CA PRO A 231 -18.52 9.07 33.23
C PRO A 231 -17.14 8.94 33.87
N VAL A 232 -16.71 9.99 34.57
CA VAL A 232 -15.47 9.95 35.35
C VAL A 232 -15.66 9.06 36.59
N THR A 233 -14.76 8.10 36.80
CA THR A 233 -14.71 7.27 38.02
C THR A 233 -13.36 7.42 38.73
N PRO A 234 -13.27 7.11 40.04
CA PRO A 234 -12.00 7.17 40.76
C PRO A 234 -10.91 6.27 40.14
N ALA A 235 -11.28 5.08 39.65
CA ALA A 235 -10.35 4.18 38.98
C ALA A 235 -9.80 4.78 37.68
N ILE A 236 -10.67 5.45 36.90
CA ILE A 236 -10.26 6.14 35.67
C ILE A 236 -9.30 7.30 36.00
N VAL A 237 -9.64 8.13 36.99
CA VAL A 237 -8.76 9.24 37.41
C VAL A 237 -7.37 8.74 37.82
N GLU A 238 -7.30 7.65 38.57
CA GLU A 238 -6.02 7.08 39.01
C GLU A 238 -5.22 6.51 37.82
N ARG A 239 -5.89 5.84 36.89
CA ARG A 239 -5.27 5.34 35.66
C ARG A 239 -4.76 6.47 34.76
N THR A 240 -5.55 7.52 34.55
CA THR A 240 -5.14 8.72 33.81
C THR A 240 -3.96 9.39 34.48
N ARG A 241 -3.99 9.55 35.81
CA ARG A 241 -2.88 10.10 36.61
C ARG A 241 -1.60 9.30 36.40
N ALA A 242 -1.68 7.98 36.48
CA ALA A 242 -0.54 7.09 36.30
C ALA A 242 0.06 7.21 34.88
N LEU A 243 -0.77 7.17 33.84
CA LEU A 243 -0.32 7.26 32.45
C LEU A 243 0.24 8.65 32.10
N VAL A 244 -0.40 9.74 32.53
CA VAL A 244 0.12 11.11 32.35
C VAL A 244 1.47 11.27 33.06
N GLY A 245 1.58 10.76 34.29
CA GLY A 245 2.84 10.76 35.03
C GLY A 245 3.94 9.96 34.32
N LYS A 246 3.60 8.78 33.79
CA LYS A 246 4.51 7.92 33.03
C LYS A 246 4.98 8.58 31.74
N ALA A 247 4.06 9.16 30.96
CA ALA A 247 4.37 9.87 29.72
C ALA A 247 5.28 11.09 29.97
N ALA A 248 5.01 11.88 31.02
CA ALA A 248 5.87 13.00 31.39
C ALA A 248 7.28 12.56 31.80
N ALA A 249 7.40 11.45 32.53
CA ALA A 249 8.69 10.87 32.90
C ALA A 249 9.45 10.31 31.69
N PHE A 250 8.75 9.61 30.79
CA PHE A 250 9.32 9.09 29.55
C PHE A 250 9.94 10.20 28.68
N LEU A 251 9.21 11.31 28.50
CA LEU A 251 9.70 12.49 27.79
C LEU A 251 10.84 13.22 28.52
N ALA A 252 10.95 13.08 29.84
CA ALA A 252 12.04 13.68 30.60
C ALA A 252 13.34 12.82 30.55
N GLU A 253 13.22 11.53 30.22
CA GLU A 253 14.36 10.61 30.08
C GLU A 253 15.02 10.69 28.70
N THR A 254 14.38 11.36 27.74
CA THR A 254 14.91 11.58 26.39
C THR A 254 15.72 12.88 26.31
N ASP A 255 16.85 12.81 25.61
CA ASP A 255 17.78 13.93 25.40
C ASP A 255 17.77 14.31 23.91
N ARG A 256 16.58 14.47 23.34
CA ARG A 256 16.40 14.71 21.90
C ARG A 256 16.61 16.19 21.58
N PRO A 257 17.43 16.51 20.56
CA PRO A 257 17.62 17.89 20.14
C PRO A 257 16.32 18.47 19.57
N ASP A 258 16.18 19.79 19.69
CA ASP A 258 15.11 20.53 19.01
C ASP A 258 15.35 20.50 17.50
N ASP A 259 14.42 19.91 16.76
CA ASP A 259 14.46 19.81 15.29
C ASP A 259 13.77 20.99 14.60
N GLY A 260 13.13 21.90 15.37
CA GLY A 260 12.40 23.07 14.86
C GLY A 260 11.09 22.74 14.14
N VAL A 261 10.66 21.48 14.13
CA VAL A 261 9.47 20.98 13.42
C VAL A 261 8.46 20.38 14.38
N PHE A 262 8.90 19.49 15.26
CA PHE A 262 8.07 18.85 16.27
C PHE A 262 8.25 19.53 17.63
N ALA A 263 7.21 19.43 18.47
CA ALA A 263 7.28 19.95 19.82
C ALA A 263 8.39 19.23 20.61
N THR A 264 9.20 20.00 21.33
CA THR A 264 10.27 19.45 22.14
C THR A 264 9.74 18.63 23.30
N ASP A 265 10.47 17.60 23.70
CA ASP A 265 10.10 16.74 24.83
C ASP A 265 9.92 17.52 26.13
N ALA A 266 10.75 18.54 26.36
CA ALA A 266 10.62 19.44 27.50
C ALA A 266 9.28 20.21 27.49
N THR A 267 8.84 20.69 26.32
CA THR A 267 7.54 21.39 26.18
C THR A 267 6.39 20.43 26.47
N LEU A 268 6.46 19.22 25.93
CA LEU A 268 5.43 18.20 26.11
C LEU A 268 5.35 17.72 27.57
N ALA A 269 6.50 17.44 28.19
CA ALA A 269 6.59 17.02 29.59
C ALA A 269 6.08 18.10 30.55
N ALA A 270 6.45 19.37 30.33
CA ALA A 270 5.95 20.49 31.13
C ALA A 270 4.42 20.65 30.99
N GLY A 271 3.90 20.54 29.77
CA GLY A 271 2.47 20.58 29.51
C GLY A 271 1.70 19.43 30.17
N LEU A 272 2.22 18.21 30.12
CA LEU A 272 1.64 17.06 30.84
C LEU A 272 1.69 17.25 32.37
N GLY A 273 2.72 17.92 32.89
CA GLY A 273 2.78 18.34 34.29
C GLY A 273 1.63 19.25 34.68
N VAL A 274 1.31 20.25 33.84
CA VAL A 274 0.14 21.13 34.04
C VAL A 274 -1.17 20.35 33.94
N ALA A 275 -1.32 19.49 32.93
CA ALA A 275 -2.49 18.64 32.76
C ALA A 275 -2.72 17.74 33.98
N ARG A 276 -1.66 17.19 34.57
CA ARG A 276 -1.72 16.41 35.81
C ARG A 276 -2.16 17.25 37.00
N SER A 277 -1.61 18.45 37.20
CA SER A 277 -2.07 19.34 38.29
C SER A 277 -3.57 19.65 38.18
N ARG A 278 -4.08 19.88 36.97
CA ARG A 278 -5.53 20.12 36.73
C ARG A 278 -6.40 18.89 36.98
N LEU A 279 -5.86 17.69 36.77
CA LEU A 279 -6.52 16.44 37.18
C LEU A 279 -6.61 16.36 38.71
N ASP A 280 -5.60 16.86 39.42
CA ASP A 280 -5.40 16.74 40.88
C ASP A 280 -6.20 17.77 41.68
N GLU A 281 -6.41 18.96 41.12
CA GLU A 281 -7.23 20.04 41.69
C GLU A 281 -8.71 19.65 41.90
N GLY A 282 -9.12 18.48 41.39
CA GLY A 282 -10.46 17.91 41.56
C GLY A 282 -11.45 18.48 40.56
N GLY A 283 -12.43 17.65 40.16
CA GLY A 283 -13.51 18.04 39.27
C GLY A 283 -14.83 17.49 39.78
N ASP A 284 -15.91 18.17 39.42
CA ASP A 284 -17.26 17.68 39.64
C ASP A 284 -17.36 16.23 39.13
N ARG A 285 -17.84 15.32 39.97
CA ARG A 285 -17.99 13.90 39.61
C ARG A 285 -19.12 13.68 38.61
N THR A 286 -19.79 14.75 38.20
CA THR A 286 -20.77 14.77 37.10
C THR A 286 -20.14 14.95 35.73
N LEU A 287 -18.83 15.25 35.63
CA LEU A 287 -18.17 15.43 34.35
C LEU A 287 -18.07 14.11 33.56
N THR A 288 -18.16 14.24 32.25
CA THR A 288 -17.74 13.25 31.27
C THR A 288 -16.21 13.27 31.11
N LEU A 289 -15.64 12.17 30.59
CA LEU A 289 -14.22 12.14 30.27
C LEU A 289 -13.83 13.19 29.20
N GLY A 290 -14.73 13.52 28.28
CA GLY A 290 -14.51 14.59 27.30
C GLY A 290 -14.31 15.95 27.97
N GLU A 291 -15.16 16.31 28.92
CA GLU A 291 -15.03 17.57 29.66
C GLU A 291 -13.77 17.59 30.54
N LEU A 292 -13.43 16.46 31.16
CA LEU A 292 -12.17 16.31 31.91
C LEU A 292 -10.96 16.53 30.97
N ARG A 293 -10.97 15.92 29.79
CA ARG A 293 -9.91 16.06 28.78
C ARG A 293 -9.76 17.51 28.32
N GLU A 294 -10.85 18.19 27.96
CA GLU A 294 -10.80 19.60 27.55
C GLU A 294 -10.20 20.47 28.66
N ARG A 295 -10.65 20.28 29.90
CA ARG A 295 -10.11 21.00 31.05
C ARG A 295 -8.61 20.73 31.25
N MET A 296 -8.17 19.49 31.12
CA MET A 296 -6.76 19.14 31.23
C MET A 296 -5.93 19.81 30.13
N ALA A 297 -6.44 19.85 28.89
CA ALA A 297 -5.74 20.35 27.71
C ALA A 297 -5.84 21.88 27.49
N ASP A 298 -6.72 22.57 28.21
CA ASP A 298 -7.05 23.98 27.94
C ASP A 298 -5.83 24.91 27.91
N GLY A 299 -5.65 25.63 26.81
CA GLY A 299 -4.51 26.53 26.58
C GLY A 299 -3.12 25.85 26.51
N LEU A 300 -3.06 24.52 26.48
CA LEU A 300 -1.78 23.78 26.32
C LEU A 300 -1.40 23.62 24.84
N HIS A 301 -0.13 23.32 24.60
CA HIS A 301 0.39 23.07 23.25
C HIS A 301 -0.40 21.94 22.55
N PRO A 302 -0.72 22.03 21.24
CA PRO A 302 -1.49 21.00 20.53
C PRO A 302 -0.91 19.58 20.63
N GLY A 303 0.42 19.46 20.69
CA GLY A 303 1.10 18.18 20.92
C GLY A 303 0.79 17.55 22.28
N VAL A 304 0.54 18.34 23.32
CA VAL A 304 0.11 17.83 24.65
C VAL A 304 -1.31 17.30 24.57
N ARG A 305 -2.19 18.00 23.84
CA ARG A 305 -3.57 17.53 23.59
C ARG A 305 -3.56 16.20 22.83
N ALA A 306 -2.74 16.06 21.79
CA ALA A 306 -2.61 14.80 21.04
C ALA A 306 -2.08 13.65 21.93
N LEU A 307 -1.13 13.92 22.84
CA LEU A 307 -0.69 12.93 23.82
C LEU A 307 -1.80 12.55 24.81
N LEU A 308 -2.61 13.51 25.25
CA LEU A 308 -3.77 13.23 26.10
C LEU A 308 -4.82 12.38 25.36
N ASP A 309 -5.09 12.66 24.08
CA ASP A 309 -5.99 11.82 23.25
C ASP A 309 -5.49 10.37 23.23
N SER A 310 -4.19 10.16 22.96
CA SER A 310 -3.55 8.85 22.98
C SER A 310 -3.63 8.18 24.36
N ILE A 311 -3.32 8.90 25.44
CA ILE A 311 -3.46 8.39 26.81
C ILE A 311 -4.91 7.96 27.12
N PHE A 312 -5.91 8.71 26.65
CA PHE A 312 -7.31 8.39 26.92
C PHE A 312 -7.75 7.09 26.23
N LEU A 313 -7.20 6.76 25.05
CA LEU A 313 -7.40 5.44 24.42
C LEU A 313 -6.88 4.33 25.34
N ASP A 314 -5.70 4.52 25.93
CA ASP A 314 -5.07 3.57 26.87
C ASP A 314 -5.72 3.54 28.26
N VAL A 315 -6.55 4.53 28.61
CA VAL A 315 -7.31 4.54 29.87
C VAL A 315 -8.47 3.55 29.83
N LEU A 316 -9.09 3.37 28.65
CA LEU A 316 -10.19 2.43 28.43
C LEU A 316 -9.91 1.56 27.19
N PRO A 317 -8.91 0.67 27.23
CA PRO A 317 -8.45 -0.09 26.06
C PRO A 317 -9.55 -0.98 25.50
N GLY A 318 -10.39 -1.58 26.34
CA GLY A 318 -11.53 -2.38 25.88
C GLY A 318 -12.59 -1.58 25.11
N VAL A 319 -12.61 -0.25 25.20
CA VAL A 319 -13.42 0.61 24.32
C VAL A 319 -12.69 0.83 23.00
N ALA A 320 -11.41 1.19 23.05
CA ALA A 320 -10.57 1.37 21.86
C ALA A 320 -10.50 0.11 20.98
N ASP A 321 -10.33 -1.07 21.58
CA ASP A 321 -10.22 -2.37 20.89
C ASP A 321 -11.47 -2.74 20.09
N ARG A 322 -12.65 -2.20 20.45
CA ARG A 322 -13.88 -2.43 19.68
C ARG A 322 -13.86 -1.69 18.34
N HIS A 323 -13.14 -0.59 18.26
CA HIS A 323 -12.99 0.23 17.05
C HIS A 323 -11.78 -0.22 16.22
N ALA A 324 -10.73 -0.78 16.83
CA ALA A 324 -9.49 -1.19 16.16
C ALA A 324 -9.61 -2.30 15.08
N ARG A 325 -10.80 -2.88 14.86
CA ARG A 325 -11.01 -4.01 13.93
C ARG A 325 -11.25 -3.56 12.49
N ILE A 326 -10.26 -2.91 11.91
CA ILE A 326 -10.32 -2.46 10.52
C ILE A 326 -9.86 -3.60 9.62
N ARG A 327 -10.75 -4.07 8.74
CA ARG A 327 -10.47 -5.15 7.77
C ARG A 327 -9.96 -4.56 6.44
N SER A 328 -9.95 -5.37 5.39
CA SER A 328 -9.67 -4.91 4.03
C SER A 328 -10.64 -3.81 3.60
N ILE A 329 -10.09 -2.72 3.07
CA ILE A 329 -10.82 -1.61 2.48
C ILE A 329 -10.60 -1.62 0.98
N ASP A 330 -11.67 -1.44 0.22
CA ASP A 330 -11.61 -1.24 -1.21
C ASP A 330 -11.29 0.23 -1.52
N GLU A 331 -10.09 0.46 -2.07
CA GLU A 331 -9.58 1.79 -2.43
C GLU A 331 -10.05 2.26 -3.82
N ARG A 332 -10.83 1.46 -4.55
CA ARG A 332 -11.31 1.87 -5.88
C ARG A 332 -12.18 3.12 -5.77
N LEU A 333 -11.80 4.13 -6.55
CA LEU A 333 -12.55 5.38 -6.69
C LEU A 333 -13.27 5.34 -8.03
N ALA A 334 -14.60 5.24 -7.98
CA ALA A 334 -15.46 5.35 -9.14
C ALA A 334 -16.47 6.49 -8.91
N PRO A 335 -16.66 7.41 -9.86
CA PRO A 335 -17.70 8.42 -9.75
C PRO A 335 -19.09 7.76 -9.93
N ASP A 336 -20.12 8.35 -9.32
CA ASP A 336 -21.49 7.91 -9.57
C ASP A 336 -21.94 8.43 -10.94
N TRP A 337 -21.98 7.49 -11.89
CA TRP A 337 -22.41 7.71 -13.28
C TRP A 337 -23.84 8.21 -13.43
N ARG A 338 -24.65 8.14 -12.36
CA ARG A 338 -26.03 8.67 -12.30
C ARG A 338 -26.07 10.16 -11.97
N GLY A 339 -24.97 10.74 -11.49
CA GLY A 339 -24.88 12.13 -11.07
C GLY A 339 -24.86 13.13 -12.22
N THR A 340 -24.98 14.41 -11.86
CA THR A 340 -24.84 15.54 -12.80
C THR A 340 -23.62 16.39 -12.46
N THR A 341 -23.20 17.22 -13.42
CA THR A 341 -22.17 18.24 -13.16
C THR A 341 -22.56 19.18 -12.03
N GLY A 342 -23.85 19.53 -11.89
CA GLY A 342 -24.37 20.32 -10.78
C GLY A 342 -24.22 19.64 -9.42
N SER A 343 -24.53 18.35 -9.30
CA SER A 343 -24.33 17.61 -8.04
C SER A 343 -22.86 17.53 -7.63
N LEU A 344 -21.97 17.27 -8.60
CA LEU A 344 -20.53 17.20 -8.33
C LEU A 344 -19.97 18.57 -7.92
N LEU A 345 -20.44 19.65 -8.57
CA LEU A 345 -20.05 21.02 -8.22
C LEU A 345 -20.44 21.39 -6.77
N SER A 346 -21.60 20.92 -6.29
CA SER A 346 -21.98 21.10 -4.88
C SER A 346 -20.97 20.43 -3.96
N VAL A 347 -20.62 19.15 -4.22
CA VAL A 347 -19.64 18.42 -3.41
C VAL A 347 -18.29 19.15 -3.39
N VAL A 348 -17.81 19.64 -4.55
CA VAL A 348 -16.57 20.42 -4.63
C VAL A 348 -16.64 21.66 -3.73
N ARG A 349 -17.73 22.43 -3.80
CA ARG A 349 -17.89 23.66 -3.01
C ARG A 349 -18.02 23.38 -1.51
N ASP A 350 -18.73 22.31 -1.14
CA ASP A 350 -19.02 21.97 0.24
C ASP A 350 -17.81 21.31 0.95
N ARG A 351 -17.04 20.48 0.24
CA ARG A 351 -15.99 19.65 0.84
C ARG A 351 -14.56 20.11 0.54
N TYR A 352 -14.36 20.86 -0.54
CA TYR A 352 -13.02 21.24 -1.00
C TYR A 352 -12.76 22.76 -0.96
N GLY A 353 -13.51 23.49 -0.12
CA GLY A 353 -13.27 24.92 0.10
C GLY A 353 -11.82 25.25 0.52
N TRP A 354 -11.16 24.33 1.26
CA TRP A 354 -9.75 24.46 1.64
C TRP A 354 -8.80 24.44 0.43
N ALA A 355 -9.09 23.63 -0.60
CA ALA A 355 -8.30 23.52 -1.82
C ALA A 355 -8.57 24.70 -2.77
N LEU A 356 -9.81 25.19 -2.82
CA LEU A 356 -10.16 26.39 -3.58
C LEU A 356 -9.48 27.65 -3.00
N ALA A 357 -9.44 27.77 -1.68
CA ALA A 357 -8.74 28.87 -0.98
C ALA A 357 -7.20 28.77 -1.06
N ALA A 358 -6.64 27.61 -1.44
CA ALA A 358 -5.19 27.43 -1.53
C ALA A 358 -4.56 28.22 -2.69
N ALA A 359 -5.32 28.56 -3.74
CA ALA A 359 -4.83 29.34 -4.88
C ALA A 359 -4.27 30.71 -4.48
N ASP A 360 -4.75 31.28 -3.37
CA ASP A 360 -4.30 32.58 -2.86
C ASP A 360 -2.98 32.49 -2.07
N ARG A 361 -2.45 31.28 -1.85
CA ARG A 361 -1.21 31.06 -1.10
C ARG A 361 0.00 31.17 -2.02
N GLU A 362 1.03 31.86 -1.54
CA GLU A 362 2.28 32.03 -2.27
C GLU A 362 2.94 30.69 -2.59
N GLY A 363 3.22 30.45 -3.88
CA GLY A 363 3.89 29.25 -4.36
C GLY A 363 3.04 27.99 -4.44
N SER A 364 1.69 28.09 -4.36
CA SER A 364 0.79 26.98 -4.73
C SER A 364 1.02 26.54 -6.18
N GLY A 365 1.05 25.24 -6.45
CA GLY A 365 1.33 24.72 -7.80
C GLY A 365 2.74 25.01 -8.32
N ALA A 366 3.71 25.35 -7.46
CA ALA A 366 5.08 25.67 -7.89
C ALA A 366 5.98 24.42 -8.03
N ALA A 367 5.55 23.28 -7.50
CA ALA A 367 6.29 22.03 -7.51
C ALA A 367 5.43 20.86 -8.02
N PHE A 368 6.10 19.82 -8.50
CA PHE A 368 5.50 18.56 -8.93
C PHE A 368 6.25 17.38 -8.31
N TRP A 369 5.59 16.22 -8.23
CA TRP A 369 6.16 14.99 -7.74
C TRP A 369 6.47 14.03 -8.87
N TYR A 370 7.67 13.45 -8.85
CA TYR A 370 8.20 12.59 -9.89
C TYR A 370 8.91 11.36 -9.34
N ARG A 371 9.12 10.36 -10.19
CA ARG A 371 9.93 9.17 -9.88
C ARG A 371 11.35 9.37 -10.39
N ALA A 372 12.35 9.14 -9.57
CA ALA A 372 13.75 9.16 -10.02
C ALA A 372 14.18 7.77 -10.51
N SER A 373 14.95 7.66 -11.59
CA SER A 373 15.38 6.36 -12.11
C SER A 373 16.33 5.62 -11.16
N GLY A 374 17.11 6.36 -10.37
CA GLY A 374 17.94 5.81 -9.30
C GLY A 374 17.15 5.38 -8.04
N ALA A 375 15.88 5.79 -7.93
CA ALA A 375 14.97 5.35 -6.86
C ALA A 375 13.52 5.27 -7.39
N PRO A 376 13.19 4.31 -8.28
CA PRO A 376 11.94 4.25 -9.05
C PRO A 376 10.63 4.25 -8.25
N ARG A 377 10.71 3.88 -6.98
CA ARG A 377 9.58 3.73 -6.07
C ARG A 377 9.54 4.78 -4.97
N ASP A 378 10.52 5.70 -4.94
CA ASP A 378 10.52 6.86 -4.05
C ASP A 378 10.09 8.08 -4.86
N LEU A 379 8.95 8.67 -4.50
CA LEU A 379 8.54 9.93 -5.09
C LEU A 379 9.37 11.08 -4.52
N ARG A 380 9.91 11.87 -5.44
CA ARG A 380 10.69 13.06 -5.18
C ARG A 380 9.90 14.28 -5.63
N ARG A 381 10.30 15.44 -5.13
CA ARG A 381 9.66 16.72 -5.45
C ARG A 381 10.62 17.58 -6.28
N GLY A 382 10.10 18.21 -7.32
CA GLY A 382 10.84 19.08 -8.23
C GLY A 382 10.09 20.39 -8.49
N LEU A 383 10.81 21.40 -8.95
CA LEU A 383 10.25 22.71 -9.31
C LEU A 383 9.72 22.71 -10.73
N ILE A 384 8.50 23.23 -10.92
CA ILE A 384 7.89 23.41 -12.24
C ILE A 384 8.62 24.49 -13.05
N GLY A 385 8.70 24.32 -14.36
CA GLY A 385 9.31 25.24 -15.31
C GLY A 385 10.83 25.13 -15.45
N ARG A 386 11.47 24.19 -14.76
CA ARG A 386 12.93 23.97 -14.86
C ARG A 386 13.30 23.09 -16.05
N ARG A 387 12.54 22.00 -16.25
CA ARG A 387 12.72 21.01 -17.32
C ARG A 387 11.34 20.51 -17.72
N PRO A 388 10.55 21.27 -18.49
CA PRO A 388 9.16 20.94 -18.84
C PRO A 388 8.99 19.54 -19.46
N GLU A 389 10.01 19.05 -20.16
CA GLU A 389 10.04 17.71 -20.75
C GLU A 389 10.15 16.57 -19.74
N ALA A 390 10.46 16.86 -18.47
CA ALA A 390 10.60 15.90 -17.37
C ALA A 390 9.53 16.07 -16.29
N GLU A 391 8.56 16.98 -16.49
CA GLU A 391 7.51 17.35 -15.54
C GLU A 391 6.33 16.36 -15.58
N PHE A 392 6.60 15.09 -15.28
CA PHE A 392 5.60 14.03 -15.19
C PHE A 392 5.09 13.88 -13.75
N GLU A 393 3.94 14.49 -13.45
CA GLU A 393 3.31 14.41 -12.13
C GLU A 393 2.73 13.01 -11.83
N THR A 394 2.82 12.62 -10.57
CA THR A 394 2.49 11.30 -10.01
C THR A 394 1.18 11.27 -9.22
N ALA A 395 0.24 12.17 -9.54
CA ALA A 395 -1.07 12.35 -8.90
C ALA A 395 -1.08 13.14 -7.57
N MET A 396 0.03 13.77 -7.20
CA MET A 396 0.13 14.51 -5.94
C MET A 396 -0.43 15.95 -6.04
N ASP A 397 -0.87 16.34 -7.23
CA ASP A 397 -1.42 17.64 -7.61
C ASP A 397 -2.93 17.78 -7.32
N VAL A 398 -3.42 17.18 -6.23
CA VAL A 398 -4.84 17.17 -5.85
C VAL A 398 -5.42 18.59 -5.83
N VAL A 399 -4.73 19.55 -5.21
CA VAL A 399 -5.21 20.95 -5.11
C VAL A 399 -5.36 21.60 -6.49
N PRO A 400 -4.32 21.65 -7.37
CA PRO A 400 -4.49 22.11 -8.75
C PRO A 400 -5.61 21.40 -9.51
N ARG A 401 -5.75 20.07 -9.35
CA ARG A 401 -6.80 19.29 -10.02
C ARG A 401 -8.20 19.62 -9.54
N ILE A 402 -8.40 19.85 -8.25
CA ILE A 402 -9.69 20.30 -7.70
C ILE A 402 -10.06 21.66 -8.30
N GLN A 403 -9.10 22.57 -8.40
CA GLN A 403 -9.33 23.90 -8.97
C GLN A 403 -9.67 23.81 -10.47
N ALA A 404 -8.98 22.96 -11.22
CA ALA A 404 -9.27 22.69 -12.63
C ALA A 404 -10.68 22.09 -12.80
N LEU A 405 -11.03 21.09 -11.98
CA LEU A 405 -12.36 20.47 -11.96
C LEU A 405 -13.44 21.51 -11.64
N HIS A 406 -13.24 22.33 -10.60
CA HIS A 406 -14.17 23.40 -10.24
C HIS A 406 -14.40 24.37 -11.40
N ALA A 407 -13.33 24.88 -12.01
CA ALA A 407 -13.41 25.83 -13.11
C ALA A 407 -14.10 25.25 -14.36
N ALA A 408 -13.92 23.95 -14.63
CA ALA A 408 -14.60 23.27 -15.73
C ALA A 408 -16.09 23.04 -15.41
N LEU A 409 -16.41 22.62 -14.18
CA LEU A 409 -17.80 22.41 -13.73
C LEU A 409 -18.60 23.71 -13.69
N GLU A 410 -17.99 24.85 -13.33
CA GLU A 410 -18.68 26.15 -13.35
C GLU A 410 -19.10 26.60 -14.76
N LYS A 411 -18.34 26.18 -15.77
CA LYS A 411 -18.66 26.45 -17.18
C LYS A 411 -19.59 25.40 -17.78
N ALA A 412 -19.67 24.22 -17.16
CA ALA A 412 -20.59 23.18 -17.57
C ALA A 412 -22.02 23.59 -17.22
N GLN A 413 -22.91 23.58 -18.21
CA GLN A 413 -24.34 23.53 -17.93
C GLN A 413 -24.66 22.22 -17.19
N ASP A 414 -25.71 22.20 -16.37
CA ASP A 414 -26.08 20.98 -15.63
C ASP A 414 -26.43 19.86 -16.61
N LYS A 415 -25.49 18.93 -16.78
CA LYS A 415 -25.55 17.84 -17.75
C LYS A 415 -25.14 16.52 -17.08
N PRO A 416 -25.45 15.36 -17.68
CA PRO A 416 -25.01 14.08 -17.15
C PRO A 416 -23.50 14.06 -16.94
N LEU A 417 -23.05 13.61 -15.76
CA LEU A 417 -21.63 13.64 -15.41
C LEU A 417 -20.78 12.79 -16.36
N ALA A 418 -21.29 11.65 -16.83
CA ALA A 418 -20.57 10.81 -17.78
C ALA A 418 -20.33 11.48 -19.14
N ASP A 419 -21.29 12.27 -19.65
CA ASP A 419 -21.09 13.04 -20.88
C ASP A 419 -20.01 14.11 -20.66
N PHE A 420 -19.99 14.75 -19.47
CA PHE A 420 -18.93 15.69 -19.09
C PHE A 420 -17.56 15.01 -19.03
N LEU A 421 -17.43 13.85 -18.38
CA LEU A 421 -16.15 13.16 -18.25
C LEU A 421 -15.67 12.48 -19.53
N ALA A 422 -16.57 12.15 -20.45
CA ALA A 422 -16.20 11.73 -21.80
C ALA A 422 -15.60 12.88 -22.62
N ASP A 423 -16.10 14.11 -22.44
CA ASP A 423 -15.54 15.32 -23.05
C ASP A 423 -14.26 15.80 -22.35
N HIS A 424 -14.09 15.46 -21.07
CA HIS A 424 -13.00 15.89 -20.18
C HIS A 424 -12.32 14.70 -19.49
N PRO A 425 -11.67 13.78 -20.23
CA PRO A 425 -11.02 12.60 -19.65
C PRO A 425 -9.93 12.95 -18.64
N GLU A 426 -9.27 14.11 -18.78
CA GLU A 426 -8.24 14.62 -17.87
C GLU A 426 -8.79 14.91 -16.46
N LEU A 427 -10.09 15.18 -16.35
CA LEU A 427 -10.78 15.47 -15.08
C LEU A 427 -11.38 14.22 -14.43
N ARG A 428 -11.33 13.07 -15.10
CA ARG A 428 -11.91 11.80 -14.63
C ARG A 428 -11.39 11.40 -13.26
N HIS A 429 -10.08 11.35 -13.09
CA HIS A 429 -9.46 10.88 -11.84
C HIS A 429 -9.90 11.75 -10.65
N ILE A 430 -9.85 13.07 -10.82
CA ILE A 430 -10.21 13.99 -9.74
C ILE A 430 -11.73 14.01 -9.48
N ALA A 431 -12.56 13.86 -10.50
CA ALA A 431 -14.01 13.70 -10.33
C ALA A 431 -14.35 12.41 -9.57
N ALA A 432 -13.69 11.29 -9.92
CA ALA A 432 -13.81 10.01 -9.22
C ALA A 432 -13.41 10.13 -7.74
N ARG A 433 -12.33 10.86 -7.45
CA ARG A 433 -11.86 11.14 -6.08
C ARG A 433 -12.87 11.98 -5.30
N VAL A 434 -13.26 13.16 -5.82
CA VAL A 434 -14.22 14.06 -5.16
C VAL A 434 -15.52 13.34 -4.84
N HIS A 435 -16.03 12.57 -5.80
CA HIS A 435 -17.27 11.85 -5.63
C HIS A 435 -17.12 10.66 -4.68
N GLY A 436 -16.12 9.80 -4.93
CA GLY A 436 -15.89 8.56 -4.18
C GLY A 436 -15.49 8.75 -2.72
N LEU A 437 -15.06 9.96 -2.35
CA LEU A 437 -14.69 10.35 -0.99
C LEU A 437 -15.69 11.31 -0.32
N ALA A 438 -16.80 11.66 -0.99
CA ALA A 438 -17.73 12.69 -0.53
C ALA A 438 -18.27 12.43 0.90
N ASP A 439 -18.52 11.17 1.25
CA ASP A 439 -19.07 10.79 2.55
C ASP A 439 -18.01 10.47 3.61
N LEU A 440 -16.72 10.59 3.28
CA LEU A 440 -15.61 10.25 4.17
C LEU A 440 -14.95 11.54 4.72
N PRO A 441 -15.19 11.91 5.99
CA PRO A 441 -14.73 13.20 6.54
C PRO A 441 -13.21 13.30 6.69
N PHE A 442 -12.50 12.17 6.81
CA PHE A 442 -11.05 12.14 7.06
C PHE A 442 -10.24 11.56 5.89
N ALA A 443 -10.84 11.41 4.71
CA ALA A 443 -10.19 10.78 3.56
C ALA A 443 -9.22 11.71 2.80
N GLU A 444 -9.30 13.03 3.02
CA GLU A 444 -8.44 14.00 2.35
C GLU A 444 -7.41 14.60 3.30
N LEU A 445 -6.17 14.68 2.81
CA LEU A 445 -5.13 15.47 3.46
C LEU A 445 -5.28 16.92 3.01
N GLU A 446 -5.73 17.80 3.89
CA GLU A 446 -5.94 19.24 3.60
C GLU A 446 -4.63 20.04 3.53
N VAL A 447 -3.71 19.62 2.66
CA VAL A 447 -2.40 20.20 2.45
C VAL A 447 -2.15 20.33 0.94
N ASP A 448 -1.66 21.49 0.52
CA ASP A 448 -1.18 21.65 -0.85
C ASP A 448 0.22 21.03 -0.98
N LEU A 449 0.27 19.82 -1.54
CA LEU A 449 1.48 19.04 -1.75
C LEU A 449 2.36 19.60 -2.88
N THR A 450 1.85 20.54 -3.66
CA THR A 450 2.56 21.23 -4.74
C THR A 450 3.10 22.60 -4.31
N ALA A 451 2.77 23.05 -3.09
CA ALA A 451 3.20 24.33 -2.59
C ALA A 451 4.71 24.38 -2.31
N MET A 452 5.37 25.47 -2.67
CA MET A 452 6.81 25.69 -2.41
C MET A 452 7.17 25.45 -0.93
N ALA A 453 6.37 26.00 -0.01
CA ALA A 453 6.58 25.97 1.43
C ALA A 453 6.16 24.64 2.13
N LEU A 454 5.83 23.58 1.38
CA LEU A 454 5.45 22.29 1.96
C LEU A 454 6.52 21.73 2.91
N SER A 455 6.10 21.41 4.13
CA SER A 455 6.86 20.55 5.03
C SER A 455 6.35 19.11 4.91
N PRO A 456 7.18 18.12 4.54
CA PRO A 456 6.74 16.73 4.42
C PRO A 456 6.67 16.01 5.78
N PHE A 457 7.23 16.59 6.84
CA PHE A 457 7.36 15.91 8.13
C PHE A 457 6.02 15.62 8.81
N PRO A 458 5.03 16.54 8.86
CA PRO A 458 3.75 16.23 9.49
C PRO A 458 2.95 15.11 8.79
N PRO A 459 2.81 15.08 7.45
CA PRO A 459 2.17 13.95 6.77
C PRO A 459 2.91 12.62 7.01
N VAL A 460 4.25 12.61 6.96
CA VAL A 460 5.02 11.39 7.26
C VAL A 460 4.79 10.93 8.71
N ARG A 461 4.79 11.85 9.67
CA ARG A 461 4.50 11.55 11.09
C ARG A 461 3.10 10.98 11.28
N LEU A 462 2.08 11.48 10.57
CA LEU A 462 0.72 10.97 10.68
C LEU A 462 0.67 9.46 10.38
N VAL A 463 1.25 9.02 9.26
CA VAL A 463 1.28 7.60 8.88
C VAL A 463 2.04 6.77 9.92
N LEU A 464 3.21 7.25 10.35
CA LEU A 464 4.04 6.54 11.33
C LEU A 464 3.35 6.44 12.70
N ALA A 465 2.60 7.46 13.12
CA ALA A 465 1.81 7.43 14.35
C ALA A 465 0.68 6.39 14.28
N LEU A 466 0.03 6.25 13.12
CA LEU A 466 -0.98 5.21 12.89
C LEU A 466 -0.37 3.79 12.94
N PHE A 467 0.92 3.65 12.60
CA PHE A 467 1.67 2.40 12.77
C PHE A 467 2.19 2.18 14.20
N GLY A 468 1.97 3.12 15.13
CA GLY A 468 2.47 3.03 16.51
C GLY A 468 3.97 3.31 16.64
N LEU A 469 4.55 4.14 15.78
CA LEU A 469 5.91 4.66 15.97
C LEU A 469 5.91 5.72 17.07
N ASP A 470 6.92 5.68 17.93
CA ASP A 470 7.16 6.70 18.96
C ASP A 470 8.47 7.47 18.70
N GLN A 471 8.69 8.53 19.49
CA GLN A 471 9.93 9.32 19.49
C GLN A 471 10.26 9.96 18.13
N PHE A 472 9.27 10.63 17.53
CA PHE A 472 9.41 11.35 16.25
C PHE A 472 10.49 12.44 16.25
N GLU A 473 11.47 12.32 15.35
CA GLU A 473 12.50 13.33 15.06
C GLU A 473 12.45 13.68 13.58
N ALA A 474 12.32 14.96 13.24
CA ALA A 474 12.50 15.45 11.87
C ALA A 474 14.00 15.56 11.58
N ALA A 475 14.49 14.77 10.63
CA ALA A 475 15.91 14.63 10.35
C ALA A 475 16.23 14.81 8.86
N HIS A 476 17.41 15.36 8.59
CA HIS A 476 17.90 15.56 7.22
C HIS A 476 18.43 14.25 6.58
N PRO A 477 18.23 14.02 5.26
CA PRO A 477 17.34 14.78 4.36
C PRO A 477 15.88 14.33 4.52
N LYS A 478 15.00 15.28 4.88
CA LYS A 478 13.52 15.20 4.92
C LYS A 478 12.94 13.83 5.33
N SER A 479 13.43 13.25 6.42
CA SER A 479 12.98 11.99 7.00
C SER A 479 12.42 12.17 8.41
N VAL A 480 11.45 11.36 8.80
CA VAL A 480 10.98 11.24 10.18
C VAL A 480 11.55 9.95 10.76
N ARG A 481 12.27 10.06 11.87
CA ARG A 481 12.84 8.93 12.61
C ARG A 481 12.02 8.65 13.86
N GLY A 482 12.11 7.43 14.35
CA GLY A 482 11.53 7.03 15.63
C GLY A 482 11.79 5.56 15.93
N THR A 483 11.05 5.03 16.90
CA THR A 483 11.20 3.67 17.40
C THR A 483 9.85 2.95 17.41
N PHE A 484 9.79 1.77 16.78
CA PHE A 484 8.64 0.87 16.85
C PHE A 484 8.77 -0.08 18.04
N LEU A 485 7.63 -0.51 18.58
CA LEU A 485 7.55 -1.61 19.56
C LEU A 485 8.41 -1.39 20.81
N GLN A 486 8.72 -0.14 21.16
CA GLN A 486 9.38 0.16 22.42
C GLN A 486 8.39 -0.12 23.55
N GLY A 487 8.81 -0.85 24.59
CA GLY A 487 7.92 -1.25 25.68
C GLY A 487 7.03 -2.45 25.37
N ALA A 488 6.95 -2.90 24.10
CA ALA A 488 6.12 -4.05 23.75
C ALA A 488 6.67 -5.34 24.41
N PRO A 489 5.79 -6.29 24.78
CA PRO A 489 6.17 -7.55 25.42
C PRO A 489 7.28 -8.28 24.67
N ILE A 490 8.14 -9.02 25.35
CA ILE A 490 9.12 -9.90 24.70
C ILE A 490 8.58 -11.33 24.60
N GLU A 491 9.23 -12.18 23.82
CA GLU A 491 8.78 -13.57 23.64
C GLU A 491 8.61 -14.35 24.96
N LEU A 492 9.48 -14.07 25.93
CA LEU A 492 9.42 -14.65 27.26
C LEU A 492 8.11 -14.30 28.00
N ASP A 493 7.64 -13.05 27.87
CA ASP A 493 6.41 -12.58 28.53
C ASP A 493 5.19 -13.31 27.97
N LEU A 494 5.15 -13.44 26.64
CA LEU A 494 4.08 -14.13 25.90
C LEU A 494 4.00 -15.62 26.27
N ARG A 495 5.16 -16.29 26.45
CA ARG A 495 5.20 -17.69 26.89
C ARG A 495 4.72 -17.88 28.32
N GLN A 496 5.11 -16.98 29.20
CA GLN A 496 4.77 -17.06 30.62
C GLN A 496 3.30 -16.71 30.87
N ARG A 497 2.57 -16.24 29.84
CA ARG A 497 1.22 -15.67 29.98
C ARG A 497 1.18 -14.74 31.19
N VAL A 498 2.23 -13.91 31.36
CA VAL A 498 2.20 -12.87 32.40
C VAL A 498 0.98 -12.04 32.08
N ALA A 499 -0.08 -12.27 32.84
CA ALA A 499 -1.43 -12.02 32.36
C ALA A 499 -1.66 -10.52 32.17
N ASP A 500 -2.36 -10.19 31.08
CA ASP A 500 -3.06 -8.91 30.92
C ASP A 500 -4.05 -8.64 32.08
N GLU A 501 -4.35 -9.65 32.90
CA GLU A 501 -5.34 -9.61 33.99
C GLU A 501 -4.93 -8.71 35.18
N ASP A 502 -3.64 -8.54 35.47
CA ASP A 502 -3.16 -7.72 36.59
C ASP A 502 -2.60 -6.34 36.16
N ASP A 503 -2.41 -6.08 34.86
CA ASP A 503 -1.66 -4.91 34.39
C ASP A 503 -2.24 -4.29 33.11
N GLN A 504 -3.57 -4.12 33.08
CA GLN A 504 -4.38 -3.55 32.01
C GLN A 504 -3.69 -2.38 31.27
N GLY A 505 -2.93 -2.64 30.19
CA GLY A 505 -2.37 -1.63 29.28
C GLY A 505 -1.30 -0.68 29.85
N HIS A 506 -0.91 -0.78 31.12
CA HIS A 506 -0.02 0.19 31.74
C HIS A 506 1.47 0.00 31.39
N ARG A 507 1.89 -1.17 30.90
CA ARG A 507 3.32 -1.47 30.68
C ARG A 507 3.86 -0.98 29.35
N TRP A 508 3.10 -1.14 28.26
CA TRP A 508 3.62 -0.91 26.92
C TRP A 508 3.87 0.58 26.63
N PRO A 509 2.86 1.49 26.63
CA PRO A 509 3.08 2.87 26.22
C PRO A 509 4.01 3.60 27.19
N PHE A 510 4.85 4.50 26.67
CA PHE A 510 5.79 5.33 27.45
C PHE A 510 6.77 4.50 28.32
N PRO A 511 7.55 3.57 27.75
CA PRO A 511 8.44 2.70 28.53
C PRO A 511 9.55 3.50 29.22
N LEU A 512 9.60 3.41 30.56
CA LEU A 512 10.64 4.07 31.36
C LEU A 512 11.94 3.27 31.39
N MET A 513 13.05 3.98 31.53
CA MET A 513 14.37 3.39 31.71
C MET A 513 14.37 2.44 32.92
N PRO A 514 14.89 1.20 32.78
CA PRO A 514 14.94 0.27 33.91
C PRO A 514 15.72 0.82 35.10
N GLN A 515 15.07 0.98 36.27
CA GLN A 515 15.76 1.51 37.47
C GLN A 515 16.52 0.42 38.26
N LYS A 516 16.10 -0.84 38.12
CA LYS A 516 16.73 -2.02 38.75
C LYS A 516 16.75 -3.15 37.74
N LEU A 517 17.93 -3.69 37.49
CA LEU A 517 18.10 -4.93 36.75
C LEU A 517 17.82 -6.09 37.69
N SER A 518 16.97 -7.04 37.29
CA SER A 518 16.70 -8.21 38.13
C SER A 518 18.01 -8.94 38.46
N ALA A 519 18.19 -9.30 39.74
CA ALA A 519 19.38 -9.98 40.20
C ALA A 519 19.39 -11.42 39.65
N GLY A 520 20.15 -11.63 38.58
CA GLY A 520 20.27 -12.94 37.95
C GLY A 520 20.80 -12.83 36.54
N ALA A 521 22.06 -12.43 36.40
CA ALA A 521 22.77 -12.65 35.15
C ALA A 521 22.74 -14.15 34.85
N ARG A 522 21.94 -14.56 33.87
CA ARG A 522 21.96 -15.93 33.40
C ARG A 522 23.23 -16.07 32.55
N PRO A 523 24.15 -16.97 32.91
CA PRO A 523 25.29 -17.25 32.05
C PRO A 523 24.76 -17.69 30.70
N VAL A 524 25.40 -17.25 29.61
CA VAL A 524 25.04 -17.79 28.30
C VAL A 524 25.45 -19.27 28.29
N ILE A 525 24.48 -20.16 28.08
CA ILE A 525 24.77 -21.57 27.86
C ILE A 525 25.30 -21.66 26.43
N ALA A 526 26.61 -21.77 26.29
CA ALA A 526 27.24 -22.08 25.01
C ALA A 526 26.57 -23.35 24.44
N ARG A 527 25.99 -23.23 23.24
CA ARG A 527 25.63 -24.41 22.46
C ARG A 527 26.90 -24.90 21.77
N ASP A 528 27.16 -26.20 21.89
CA ASP A 528 28.21 -26.84 21.12
C ASP A 528 27.94 -26.60 19.63
N ALA A 529 28.91 -25.99 18.95
CA ALA A 529 28.88 -25.78 17.52
C ALA A 529 28.75 -27.12 16.80
N ILE A 530 27.65 -27.32 16.08
CA ILE A 530 27.52 -28.44 15.14
C ILE A 530 28.46 -28.13 13.97
N ARG A 531 29.50 -28.96 13.81
CA ARG A 531 30.38 -28.98 12.64
C ARG A 531 29.75 -29.89 11.58
N PHE A 532 29.62 -29.38 10.36
CA PHE A 532 29.42 -30.22 9.18
C PHE A 532 30.75 -30.84 8.72
N ASP A 533 30.67 -31.99 8.06
CA ASP A 533 31.79 -32.82 7.61
C ASP A 533 32.50 -32.29 6.35
N ALA A 534 33.61 -32.93 6.00
CA ALA A 534 34.65 -32.39 5.14
C ALA A 534 34.44 -32.63 3.63
N GLU A 535 33.30 -33.20 3.20
CA GLU A 535 33.17 -33.71 1.83
C GLU A 535 32.23 -32.96 0.89
N GLY A 536 31.51 -31.92 1.34
CA GLY A 536 31.05 -30.79 0.51
C GLY A 536 30.56 -31.08 -0.93
N LYS A 537 29.78 -32.15 -1.18
CA LYS A 537 29.21 -32.40 -2.50
C LYS A 537 28.01 -33.36 -2.51
N TRP A 538 26.88 -32.87 -3.00
CA TRP A 538 25.87 -33.70 -3.65
C TRP A 538 25.20 -32.94 -4.82
N ARG A 539 24.76 -33.68 -5.85
CA ARG A 539 24.39 -33.18 -7.18
C ARG A 539 22.89 -32.96 -7.35
N CYS A 540 22.58 -31.86 -8.01
CA CYS A 540 21.30 -31.45 -8.57
C CYS A 540 20.68 -32.47 -9.56
N PRO A 541 19.37 -32.75 -9.48
CA PRO A 541 18.56 -33.22 -10.59
C PRO A 541 17.61 -32.10 -11.04
N TYR A 542 18.03 -31.25 -11.98
CA TYR A 542 17.07 -30.51 -12.82
C TYR A 542 17.01 -31.21 -14.17
N GLY A 543 15.81 -31.68 -14.52
CA GLY A 543 15.43 -31.88 -15.91
C GLY A 543 15.07 -30.51 -16.49
N GLU A 544 15.62 -30.21 -17.65
CA GLU A 544 15.06 -29.21 -18.55
C GLU A 544 13.77 -29.78 -19.14
N ASP A 545 12.70 -28.99 -19.14
CA ASP A 545 11.56 -29.25 -20.01
C ASP A 545 11.39 -28.11 -21.03
N ALA A 546 10.95 -28.53 -22.20
CA ALA A 546 11.16 -27.91 -23.50
C ALA A 546 10.38 -26.59 -23.67
N GLU A 547 11.12 -25.48 -23.81
CA GLU A 547 10.82 -24.30 -24.66
C GLU A 547 11.75 -23.09 -24.38
N GLY A 548 12.63 -23.17 -23.37
CA GLY A 548 13.82 -22.30 -23.29
C GLY A 548 13.59 -20.83 -22.87
N ARG A 549 12.49 -20.50 -22.18
CA ARG A 549 12.27 -19.19 -21.55
C ARG A 549 11.91 -19.33 -20.07
N GLU A 550 12.59 -18.57 -19.21
CA GLU A 550 12.36 -18.54 -17.76
C GLU A 550 10.97 -17.94 -17.45
N THR A 551 10.12 -18.67 -16.72
CA THR A 551 8.77 -18.24 -16.33
C THR A 551 8.78 -17.74 -14.88
N LEU A 552 8.15 -16.59 -14.63
CA LEU A 552 7.98 -16.00 -13.30
C LEU A 552 6.53 -16.13 -12.85
N ILE A 553 6.32 -16.39 -11.55
CA ILE A 553 5.01 -16.24 -10.90
C ILE A 553 4.92 -14.81 -10.38
N ILE A 554 4.05 -14.00 -11.00
CA ILE A 554 3.87 -12.59 -10.67
C ILE A 554 2.47 -12.39 -10.09
N THR A 555 2.36 -11.57 -9.07
CA THR A 555 1.07 -11.28 -8.45
C THR A 555 0.27 -10.29 -9.30
N PRO A 556 -1.07 -10.37 -9.32
CA PRO A 556 -1.90 -9.44 -10.09
C PRO A 556 -1.56 -7.97 -9.89
N ILE A 557 -1.38 -7.54 -8.63
CA ILE A 557 -1.07 -6.14 -8.31
C ILE A 557 0.29 -5.67 -8.83
N GLU A 558 1.25 -6.59 -8.99
CA GLU A 558 2.55 -6.25 -9.59
C GLU A 558 2.45 -6.12 -11.12
N LEU A 559 1.62 -6.94 -11.78
CA LEU A 559 1.28 -6.79 -13.20
C LEU A 559 0.56 -5.48 -13.48
N GLU A 560 -0.46 -5.17 -12.67
CA GLU A 560 -1.27 -3.95 -12.78
C GLU A 560 -0.41 -2.69 -12.72
N ARG A 561 0.51 -2.62 -11.76
CA ARG A 561 1.47 -1.50 -11.64
C ARG A 561 2.34 -1.34 -12.88
N GLY A 562 2.79 -2.45 -13.46
CA GLY A 562 3.58 -2.43 -14.68
C GLY A 562 2.77 -1.87 -15.86
N PHE A 563 1.53 -2.32 -16.04
CA PHE A 563 0.64 -1.82 -17.10
C PHE A 563 0.28 -0.35 -16.92
N LEU A 564 -0.02 0.07 -15.69
CA LEU A 564 -0.25 1.49 -15.36
C LEU A 564 0.96 2.35 -15.78
N GLY A 565 2.16 1.93 -15.39
CA GLY A 565 3.40 2.64 -15.73
C GLY A 565 3.68 2.68 -17.23
N LEU A 566 3.38 1.61 -17.97
CA LEU A 566 3.47 1.58 -19.43
C LEU A 566 2.51 2.57 -20.10
N MET A 567 1.24 2.57 -19.69
CA MET A 567 0.22 3.42 -20.30
C MET A 567 0.44 4.90 -20.02
N GLN A 568 0.77 5.25 -18.77
CA GLN A 568 1.13 6.62 -18.41
C GLN A 568 2.37 7.10 -19.17
N SER A 569 3.36 6.23 -19.39
CA SER A 569 4.55 6.60 -20.17
C SER A 569 4.27 6.79 -21.66
N GLY A 570 3.18 6.19 -22.15
CA GLY A 570 2.62 6.44 -23.48
C GLY A 570 1.80 7.73 -23.59
N GLY A 571 1.60 8.46 -22.49
CA GLY A 571 0.85 9.73 -22.46
C GLY A 571 -0.62 9.61 -22.10
N LEU A 572 -1.08 8.44 -21.62
CA LEU A 572 -2.47 8.26 -21.18
C LEU A 572 -2.72 8.99 -19.84
N ASP A 573 -3.85 9.69 -19.73
CA ASP A 573 -4.27 10.34 -18.50
C ASP A 573 -4.40 9.33 -17.34
N LEU A 574 -3.92 9.70 -16.15
CA LEU A 574 -3.82 8.81 -14.98
C LEU A 574 -5.09 8.01 -14.70
N GLY A 575 -6.25 8.67 -14.61
CA GLY A 575 -7.51 7.99 -14.27
C GLY A 575 -7.99 7.02 -15.34
N VAL A 576 -7.58 7.24 -16.60
CA VAL A 576 -7.84 6.30 -17.70
C VAL A 576 -6.83 5.14 -17.63
N ALA A 577 -5.56 5.43 -17.36
CA ALA A 577 -4.50 4.44 -17.24
C ALA A 577 -4.71 3.47 -16.05
N GLU A 578 -5.20 3.93 -14.91
CA GLU A 578 -5.51 3.08 -13.74
C GLU A 578 -6.54 2.01 -14.10
N GLU A 579 -7.67 2.43 -14.67
CA GLU A 579 -8.75 1.50 -15.00
C GLU A 579 -8.39 0.59 -16.19
N ALA A 580 -7.66 1.11 -17.17
CA ALA A 580 -7.13 0.32 -18.27
C ALA A 580 -6.11 -0.74 -17.80
N ALA A 581 -5.26 -0.42 -16.80
CA ALA A 581 -4.31 -1.37 -16.22
C ALA A 581 -4.98 -2.51 -15.43
N VAL A 582 -6.08 -2.22 -14.73
CA VAL A 582 -6.93 -3.25 -14.10
C VAL A 582 -7.50 -4.19 -15.16
N LEU A 583 -8.07 -3.64 -16.24
CA LEU A 583 -8.61 -4.44 -17.35
C LEU A 583 -7.52 -5.30 -18.03
N ALA A 584 -6.32 -4.75 -18.23
CA ALA A 584 -5.16 -5.48 -18.75
C ALA A 584 -4.79 -6.68 -17.87
N THR A 585 -4.73 -6.44 -16.56
CA THR A 585 -4.35 -7.45 -15.58
C THR A 585 -5.38 -8.56 -15.49
N GLU A 586 -6.67 -8.21 -15.48
CA GLU A 586 -7.74 -9.21 -15.52
C GLU A 586 -7.68 -10.04 -16.79
N ALA A 587 -7.42 -9.44 -17.96
CA ALA A 587 -7.21 -10.19 -19.19
C ALA A 587 -6.06 -11.21 -19.07
N VAL A 588 -4.94 -10.82 -18.44
CA VAL A 588 -3.78 -11.71 -18.20
C VAL A 588 -4.10 -12.80 -17.17
N ILE A 589 -4.87 -12.52 -16.11
CA ILE A 589 -5.32 -13.54 -15.16
C ILE A 589 -6.15 -14.61 -15.87
N TRP A 590 -7.03 -14.17 -16.77
CA TRP A 590 -7.87 -15.05 -17.56
C TRP A 590 -7.06 -15.87 -18.55
N GLN A 591 -6.08 -15.24 -19.22
CA GLN A 591 -5.24 -15.86 -20.24
C GLN A 591 -3.81 -15.32 -20.15
N PRO A 592 -2.90 -15.99 -19.41
CA PRO A 592 -1.55 -15.47 -19.16
C PRO A 592 -0.71 -15.20 -20.40
N ARG A 593 -1.03 -15.88 -21.52
CA ARG A 593 -0.39 -15.68 -22.83
C ARG A 593 -0.64 -14.28 -23.41
N LEU A 594 -1.70 -13.58 -22.98
CA LEU A 594 -2.01 -12.22 -23.43
C LEU A 594 -1.04 -11.17 -22.89
N ALA A 595 -0.24 -11.49 -21.86
CA ALA A 595 0.68 -10.52 -21.28
C ALA A 595 1.68 -9.96 -22.31
N GLY A 596 2.22 -10.82 -23.19
CA GLY A 596 3.14 -10.38 -24.25
C GLY A 596 2.43 -9.53 -25.32
N VAL A 597 1.24 -9.98 -25.75
CA VAL A 597 0.43 -9.29 -26.77
C VAL A 597 0.07 -7.87 -26.31
N LEU A 598 -0.37 -7.73 -25.06
CA LEU A 598 -0.73 -6.44 -24.47
C LEU A 598 0.47 -5.50 -24.35
N VAL A 599 1.65 -6.00 -23.98
CA VAL A 599 2.86 -5.19 -23.90
C VAL A 599 3.29 -4.68 -25.28
N ASP A 600 3.24 -5.55 -26.30
CA ASP A 600 3.58 -5.18 -27.67
C ASP A 600 2.60 -4.14 -28.22
N GLU A 601 1.29 -4.34 -28.01
CA GLU A 601 0.23 -3.41 -28.44
C GLU A 601 0.38 -2.02 -27.79
N LEU A 602 0.49 -1.97 -26.47
CA LEU A 602 0.54 -0.71 -25.71
C LEU A 602 1.86 0.05 -25.90
N SER A 603 2.91 -0.62 -26.38
CA SER A 603 4.21 0.00 -26.63
C SER A 603 4.43 0.42 -28.09
N ALA A 604 3.51 0.04 -28.99
CA ALA A 604 3.59 0.35 -30.41
C ALA A 604 3.48 1.86 -30.66
N ALA A 605 4.20 2.35 -31.68
CA ALA A 605 4.25 3.78 -32.00
C ALA A 605 2.89 4.35 -32.47
N ASP A 606 2.04 3.49 -33.03
CA ASP A 606 0.68 3.78 -33.48
C ASP A 606 -0.40 3.50 -32.43
N ALA A 607 -0.01 3.13 -31.20
CA ALA A 607 -0.95 2.96 -30.09
C ALA A 607 -1.63 4.28 -29.68
N ASN A 608 -1.04 5.43 -30.04
CA ASN A 608 -1.56 6.79 -29.86
C ASN A 608 -2.19 7.04 -28.47
N LEU A 609 -1.56 6.54 -27.40
CA LEU A 609 -2.14 6.53 -26.05
C LEU A 609 -2.48 7.92 -25.51
N GLY A 610 -1.82 8.98 -25.99
CA GLY A 610 -2.12 10.38 -25.64
C GLY A 610 -3.14 11.08 -26.53
N GLU A 611 -3.72 10.43 -27.55
CA GLU A 611 -4.73 11.07 -28.39
C GLU A 611 -6.11 11.12 -27.70
N PRO A 612 -6.77 12.30 -27.64
CA PRO A 612 -8.04 12.43 -26.97
C PRO A 612 -9.15 11.71 -27.74
N LEU A 613 -9.96 10.94 -27.01
CA LEU A 613 -11.20 10.39 -27.52
C LEU A 613 -12.23 11.50 -27.72
N ARG A 614 -13.00 11.44 -28.80
CA ARG A 614 -14.07 12.40 -29.08
C ARG A 614 -15.41 11.70 -29.11
N LEU A 615 -16.37 12.23 -28.35
CA LEU A 615 -17.77 11.86 -28.45
C LEU A 615 -18.34 12.43 -29.76
N VAL A 616 -18.58 11.57 -30.74
CA VAL A 616 -19.11 11.91 -32.06
C VAL A 616 -20.64 11.87 -32.08
N GLN A 617 -21.27 11.07 -31.21
CA GLN A 617 -22.72 10.90 -31.17
C GLN A 617 -23.22 10.66 -29.75
N SER A 618 -24.29 11.35 -29.34
CA SER A 618 -24.77 11.42 -27.94
C SER A 618 -26.32 11.41 -27.82
N GLU A 619 -27.05 10.97 -28.86
CA GLU A 619 -28.53 10.97 -28.82
C GLU A 619 -29.08 9.91 -27.83
N PRO A 620 -30.10 10.22 -26.99
CA PRO A 620 -30.63 9.30 -25.97
C PRO A 620 -31.13 7.93 -26.45
N ASN A 621 -31.47 7.81 -27.74
CA ASN A 621 -32.00 6.59 -28.35
C ASN A 621 -31.06 6.01 -29.43
N ARG A 622 -29.80 6.43 -29.46
CA ARG A 622 -28.81 5.91 -30.41
C ARG A 622 -27.52 5.49 -29.69
N PRO A 623 -26.73 4.59 -30.31
CA PRO A 623 -25.38 4.31 -29.86
C PRO A 623 -24.57 5.59 -29.63
N ALA A 624 -23.84 5.62 -28.53
CA ALA A 624 -22.87 6.67 -28.30
C ALA A 624 -21.59 6.30 -29.06
N LEU A 625 -21.09 7.21 -29.90
CA LEU A 625 -19.93 6.92 -30.76
C LEU A 625 -18.71 7.66 -30.22
N LEU A 626 -17.66 6.92 -29.86
CA LEU A 626 -16.37 7.50 -29.50
C LEU A 626 -15.39 7.25 -30.65
N SER A 627 -14.77 8.31 -31.15
CA SER A 627 -13.76 8.23 -32.22
C SER A 627 -12.46 8.83 -31.74
N GLY A 628 -11.36 8.12 -31.95
CA GLY A 628 -9.98 8.53 -31.66
C GLY A 628 -9.01 7.52 -32.26
N GLY A 629 -7.72 7.86 -32.37
CA GLY A 629 -6.69 6.96 -32.91
C GLY A 629 -6.01 6.07 -31.87
N CYS A 630 -6.43 6.10 -30.60
CA CYS A 630 -5.79 5.39 -29.49
C CYS A 630 -6.19 3.92 -29.35
N ALA A 631 -5.32 3.09 -28.74
CA ALA A 631 -5.56 1.67 -28.51
C ALA A 631 -6.90 1.40 -27.76
N ALA A 632 -7.57 0.29 -28.06
CA ALA A 632 -8.91 0.04 -27.51
C ALA A 632 -8.93 -0.06 -25.98
N LEU A 633 -7.85 -0.56 -25.38
CA LEU A 633 -7.70 -0.63 -23.92
C LEU A 633 -7.62 0.77 -23.27
N ALA A 634 -7.07 1.76 -23.97
CA ALA A 634 -7.07 3.15 -23.54
C ALA A 634 -8.46 3.80 -23.68
N ALA A 635 -9.27 3.33 -24.64
CA ALA A 635 -10.65 3.79 -24.83
C ALA A 635 -11.67 3.14 -23.90
N ALA A 636 -11.37 1.94 -23.38
CA ALA A 636 -12.29 1.12 -22.61
C ALA A 636 -12.91 1.82 -21.37
N PRO A 637 -12.17 2.60 -20.55
CA PRO A 637 -12.75 3.29 -19.40
C PRO A 637 -13.84 4.31 -19.78
N ALA A 638 -13.59 5.15 -20.79
CA ALA A 638 -14.56 6.16 -21.26
C ALA A 638 -15.80 5.50 -21.88
N VAL A 639 -15.59 4.43 -22.64
CA VAL A 639 -16.64 3.60 -23.23
C VAL A 639 -17.53 3.00 -22.14
N LEU A 640 -16.93 2.42 -21.10
CA LEU A 640 -17.66 1.76 -20.03
C LEU A 640 -18.56 2.74 -19.27
N ASP A 641 -18.08 3.93 -18.97
CA ASP A 641 -18.86 4.95 -18.25
C ASP A 641 -20.04 5.49 -19.02
N LEU A 642 -19.78 5.83 -20.28
CA LEU A 642 -20.80 6.35 -21.17
C LEU A 642 -21.91 5.33 -21.34
N ALA A 643 -21.51 4.06 -21.48
CA ALA A 643 -22.45 2.96 -21.55
C ALA A 643 -23.27 2.83 -20.24
N CYS A 644 -22.62 2.86 -19.07
CA CYS A 644 -23.29 2.82 -17.77
C CYS A 644 -24.30 3.96 -17.61
N ALA A 645 -23.90 5.21 -17.87
CA ALA A 645 -24.77 6.37 -17.73
C ALA A 645 -25.98 6.35 -18.67
N ARG A 646 -25.82 5.80 -19.88
CA ARG A 646 -26.93 5.65 -20.85
C ARG A 646 -27.89 4.55 -20.45
N ALA A 647 -27.41 3.44 -19.90
CA ALA A 647 -28.27 2.41 -19.35
C ALA A 647 -29.12 2.92 -18.18
N ILE A 648 -28.60 3.87 -17.40
CA ILE A 648 -29.32 4.52 -16.29
C ILE A 648 -30.38 5.50 -16.79
N THR A 649 -30.07 6.31 -17.81
CA THR A 649 -30.89 7.47 -18.22
C THR A 649 -32.00 7.13 -19.24
N GLY A 650 -31.98 5.93 -19.84
CA GLY A 650 -32.93 5.50 -20.87
C GLY A 650 -34.30 5.04 -20.36
N ALA A 651 -35.36 5.47 -21.04
CA ALA A 651 -36.74 5.04 -20.81
C ALA A 651 -37.00 3.60 -21.30
N GLY A 652 -36.69 2.60 -20.47
CA GLY A 652 -37.10 1.20 -20.67
C GLY A 652 -36.15 0.33 -21.50
N SER A 653 -35.64 -0.75 -20.89
CA SER A 653 -34.58 -1.66 -21.37
C SER A 653 -33.31 -0.93 -21.87
N GLY A 654 -32.44 -0.57 -20.92
CA GLY A 654 -31.25 0.27 -21.11
C GLY A 654 -30.17 -0.30 -22.04
N LEU A 655 -30.33 -0.08 -23.34
CA LEU A 655 -29.34 -0.41 -24.37
C LEU A 655 -28.36 0.76 -24.55
N ALA A 656 -27.05 0.53 -24.40
CA ALA A 656 -26.02 1.56 -24.60
C ALA A 656 -24.82 1.04 -25.40
N ILE A 657 -24.88 1.20 -26.72
CA ILE A 657 -23.86 0.70 -27.66
C ILE A 657 -22.73 1.74 -27.80
N ALA A 658 -21.47 1.32 -27.65
CA ALA A 658 -20.28 2.15 -27.81
C ALA A 658 -19.30 1.55 -28.83
N HIS A 659 -19.22 2.15 -30.02
CA HIS A 659 -18.30 1.73 -31.08
C HIS A 659 -16.96 2.47 -30.94
N VAL A 660 -15.85 1.75 -31.03
CA VAL A 660 -14.46 2.25 -30.89
C VAL A 660 -13.72 1.92 -32.19
N GLY A 661 -13.02 2.88 -32.79
CA GLY A 661 -12.49 2.74 -34.15
C GLY A 661 -11.09 2.13 -34.31
N VAL A 662 -10.50 1.49 -33.28
CA VAL A 662 -9.07 1.13 -33.28
C VAL A 662 -8.83 -0.33 -32.86
N ALA A 663 -7.79 -0.95 -33.40
CA ALA A 663 -7.43 -2.36 -33.24
C ALA A 663 -7.14 -2.77 -31.77
N GLY A 664 -7.31 -4.08 -31.49
CA GLY A 664 -6.80 -4.77 -30.31
C GLY A 664 -7.85 -4.99 -29.21
N LEU A 665 -8.40 -6.22 -29.08
CA LEU A 665 -9.35 -6.50 -27.98
C LEU A 665 -9.01 -7.78 -27.23
N ALA A 666 -7.87 -7.75 -26.56
CA ALA A 666 -7.45 -8.78 -25.61
C ALA A 666 -8.27 -8.79 -24.29
N ALA A 667 -9.18 -7.84 -24.05
CA ALA A 667 -9.84 -7.65 -22.75
C ALA A 667 -11.38 -7.79 -22.75
N GLY A 668 -12.00 -8.40 -23.77
CA GLY A 668 -13.47 -8.49 -23.90
C GLY A 668 -14.19 -9.05 -22.66
N PRO A 669 -13.74 -10.21 -22.12
CA PRO A 669 -14.27 -10.75 -20.87
C PRO A 669 -14.03 -9.86 -19.64
N ALA A 670 -12.86 -9.22 -19.54
CA ALA A 670 -12.54 -8.28 -18.45
C ALA A 670 -13.46 -7.05 -18.49
N LEU A 671 -13.75 -6.52 -19.68
CA LEU A 671 -14.68 -5.41 -19.87
C LEU A 671 -16.12 -5.79 -19.52
N ALA A 672 -16.54 -6.99 -19.89
CA ALA A 672 -17.85 -7.52 -19.50
C ALA A 672 -17.94 -7.69 -17.98
N ALA A 673 -16.88 -8.19 -17.34
CA ALA A 673 -16.81 -8.34 -15.89
C ALA A 673 -16.87 -6.98 -15.17
N ALA A 674 -16.08 -6.01 -15.62
CA ALA A 674 -16.05 -4.66 -15.06
C ALA A 674 -17.43 -3.97 -15.15
N ALA A 675 -18.13 -4.14 -16.27
CA ALA A 675 -19.50 -3.69 -16.44
C ALA A 675 -20.47 -4.39 -15.48
N ALA A 676 -20.32 -5.71 -15.29
CA ALA A 676 -21.16 -6.47 -14.38
C ALA A 676 -20.99 -6.04 -12.91
N ARG A 677 -19.75 -5.81 -12.46
CA ARG A 677 -19.44 -5.29 -11.11
C ARG A 677 -20.04 -3.91 -10.84
N ARG A 678 -20.43 -3.16 -11.86
CA ARG A 678 -21.14 -1.88 -11.75
C ARG A 678 -22.66 -2.05 -11.65
N GLY A 679 -23.15 -3.29 -11.50
CA GLY A 679 -24.56 -3.63 -11.30
C GLY A 679 -25.35 -3.84 -12.58
N PHE A 680 -24.68 -4.07 -13.71
CA PHE A 680 -25.33 -4.28 -15.00
C PHE A 680 -25.25 -5.74 -15.44
N ILE A 681 -26.21 -6.20 -16.23
CA ILE A 681 -26.00 -7.41 -17.04
C ILE A 681 -25.29 -6.94 -18.30
N ALA A 682 -24.07 -7.40 -18.54
CA ALA A 682 -23.20 -6.87 -19.58
C ALA A 682 -23.07 -7.85 -20.75
N LEU A 683 -23.32 -7.40 -21.97
CA LEU A 683 -23.04 -8.16 -23.19
C LEU A 683 -21.97 -7.44 -24.00
N VAL A 684 -20.77 -8.02 -24.11
CA VAL A 684 -19.64 -7.46 -24.86
C VAL A 684 -19.46 -8.20 -26.18
N ALA A 685 -19.59 -7.50 -27.30
CA ALA A 685 -19.18 -8.01 -28.61
C ALA A 685 -17.76 -7.54 -28.94
N THR A 686 -16.92 -8.44 -29.44
CA THR A 686 -15.59 -8.13 -30.00
C THR A 686 -15.56 -8.56 -31.46
N CYS A 687 -15.18 -7.69 -32.38
CA CYS A 687 -15.18 -8.00 -33.82
C CYS A 687 -13.80 -7.83 -34.43
N ASP A 688 -13.45 -8.65 -35.42
CA ASP A 688 -12.14 -8.67 -36.09
C ASP A 688 -12.14 -8.21 -37.56
N GLY A 689 -13.24 -7.62 -37.99
CA GLY A 689 -13.47 -7.24 -39.39
C GLY A 689 -14.17 -8.31 -40.24
N SER A 690 -14.25 -9.57 -39.78
CA SER A 690 -14.93 -10.66 -40.50
C SER A 690 -15.86 -11.52 -39.63
N THR A 691 -15.56 -11.66 -38.35
CA THR A 691 -16.35 -12.37 -37.34
C THR A 691 -16.44 -11.55 -36.05
N CYS A 692 -17.44 -11.84 -35.23
CA CYS A 692 -17.57 -11.24 -33.89
C CYS A 692 -17.69 -12.34 -32.84
N SER A 693 -17.19 -12.12 -31.63
CA SER A 693 -17.42 -12.99 -30.48
C SER A 693 -18.22 -12.25 -29.41
N LEU A 694 -19.09 -12.97 -28.70
CA LEU A 694 -20.02 -12.40 -27.74
C LEU A 694 -19.76 -12.97 -26.35
N THR A 695 -19.47 -12.11 -25.39
CA THR A 695 -19.28 -12.48 -23.98
C THR A 695 -20.40 -11.85 -23.14
N LEU A 696 -21.13 -12.66 -22.37
CA LEU A 696 -22.11 -12.19 -21.40
C LEU A 696 -21.50 -12.28 -20.00
N ALA A 697 -21.67 -11.23 -19.20
CA ALA A 697 -21.35 -11.21 -17.78
C ALA A 697 -22.59 -10.84 -16.95
N GLU A 698 -22.73 -11.49 -15.80
CA GLU A 698 -23.81 -11.23 -14.85
C GLU A 698 -23.25 -11.23 -13.42
N ASP A 699 -23.58 -10.18 -12.67
CA ASP A 699 -23.30 -10.11 -11.24
C ASP A 699 -24.28 -11.00 -10.46
N ARG A 700 -23.74 -11.91 -9.66
CA ARG A 700 -24.48 -12.82 -8.78
C ARG A 700 -24.52 -12.34 -7.32
N GLY A 701 -24.10 -11.10 -7.08
CA GLY A 701 -24.06 -10.45 -5.77
C GLY A 701 -22.73 -10.65 -5.04
N THR A 702 -22.21 -11.88 -5.00
CA THR A 702 -20.89 -12.17 -4.40
C THR A 702 -19.79 -12.39 -5.41
N SER A 703 -20.14 -12.50 -6.69
CA SER A 703 -19.19 -12.81 -7.76
C SER A 703 -19.78 -12.51 -9.14
N VAL A 704 -18.93 -12.38 -10.16
CA VAL A 704 -19.33 -12.19 -11.55
C VAL A 704 -19.15 -13.48 -12.38
N ALA A 705 -20.25 -13.96 -12.96
CA ALA A 705 -20.25 -15.10 -13.87
C ALA A 705 -20.13 -14.66 -15.33
N LEU A 706 -19.26 -15.30 -16.10
CA LEU A 706 -19.08 -15.07 -17.53
C LEU A 706 -19.44 -16.29 -18.37
N THR A 707 -19.94 -16.05 -19.58
CA THR A 707 -20.14 -17.10 -20.58
C THR A 707 -18.89 -17.31 -21.42
N GLU A 708 -18.76 -18.51 -22.01
CA GLU A 708 -17.84 -18.71 -23.14
C GLU A 708 -18.10 -17.69 -24.25
N PRO A 709 -17.04 -17.14 -24.87
CA PRO A 709 -17.16 -16.29 -26.05
C PRO A 709 -17.89 -17.03 -27.18
N THR A 710 -19.07 -16.55 -27.54
CA THR A 710 -19.90 -17.18 -28.57
C THR A 710 -19.65 -16.53 -29.94
N PRO A 711 -19.15 -17.25 -30.95
CA PRO A 711 -18.87 -16.68 -32.26
C PRO A 711 -20.16 -16.35 -33.03
N ILE A 712 -20.15 -15.20 -33.71
CA ILE A 712 -21.18 -14.66 -34.59
C ILE A 712 -20.55 -14.46 -35.97
N SER A 713 -21.22 -14.92 -37.01
CA SER A 713 -20.77 -14.83 -38.41
C SER A 713 -21.90 -14.37 -39.33
N GLY A 714 -21.56 -13.97 -40.55
CA GLY A 714 -22.53 -13.62 -41.59
C GLY A 714 -23.13 -12.21 -41.45
N PRO A 715 -24.38 -11.99 -41.92
CA PRO A 715 -25.01 -10.66 -41.94
C PRO A 715 -25.09 -9.98 -40.56
N ASP A 716 -25.25 -10.78 -39.50
CA ASP A 716 -25.32 -10.30 -38.12
C ASP A 716 -23.96 -9.73 -37.64
N ALA A 717 -22.85 -10.36 -38.04
CA ALA A 717 -21.50 -9.84 -37.77
C ALA A 717 -21.21 -8.55 -38.56
N ALA A 718 -21.71 -8.46 -39.80
CA ALA A 718 -21.59 -7.25 -40.61
C ALA A 718 -22.40 -6.07 -40.05
N LEU A 719 -23.57 -6.34 -39.44
CA LEU A 719 -24.35 -5.33 -38.73
C LEU A 719 -23.64 -4.84 -37.46
N LEU A 720 -23.02 -5.75 -36.70
CA LEU A 720 -22.20 -5.42 -35.53
C LEU A 720 -21.03 -4.50 -35.93
N PHE A 721 -20.31 -4.87 -36.99
CA PHE A 721 -19.15 -4.11 -37.49
C PHE A 721 -19.50 -2.67 -37.90
N ASN A 722 -20.68 -2.47 -38.51
CA ASN A 722 -21.09 -1.17 -39.07
C ASN A 722 -21.83 -0.25 -38.08
N GLY A 723 -21.92 -0.61 -36.78
CA GLY A 723 -22.55 0.21 -35.75
C GLY A 723 -24.06 0.45 -35.94
N ARG A 724 -24.73 -0.35 -36.78
CA ARG A 724 -26.18 -0.26 -37.07
C ARG A 724 -26.93 -1.33 -36.28
N PHE A 725 -27.07 -1.15 -34.98
CA PHE A 725 -27.58 -2.19 -34.06
C PHE A 725 -28.77 -1.73 -33.21
N ASP A 726 -29.77 -2.59 -33.03
CA ASP A 726 -30.89 -2.42 -32.10
C ASP A 726 -31.09 -3.64 -31.18
N LEU A 727 -31.91 -3.48 -30.14
CA LEU A 727 -32.14 -4.52 -29.12
C LEU A 727 -32.76 -5.81 -29.69
N GLU A 728 -33.60 -5.69 -30.72
CA GLU A 728 -34.26 -6.85 -31.32
C GLU A 728 -33.30 -7.68 -32.19
N THR A 729 -32.32 -7.04 -32.81
CA THR A 729 -31.22 -7.70 -33.53
C THR A 729 -30.36 -8.53 -32.58
N ILE A 730 -30.00 -8.00 -31.40
CA ILE A 730 -29.28 -8.74 -30.35
C ILE A 730 -30.09 -9.96 -29.88
N LYS A 731 -31.39 -9.75 -29.61
CA LYS A 731 -32.29 -10.82 -29.21
C LYS A 731 -32.46 -11.88 -30.31
N GLY A 732 -32.38 -11.49 -31.58
CA GLY A 732 -32.41 -12.41 -32.73
C GLY A 732 -31.14 -13.26 -32.79
N ALA A 733 -29.98 -12.63 -32.75
CA ALA A 733 -28.68 -13.32 -32.76
C ALA A 733 -28.52 -14.30 -31.58
N LEU A 734 -28.90 -13.88 -30.37
CA LEU A 734 -28.88 -14.73 -29.17
C LEU A 734 -29.86 -15.91 -29.26
N ARG A 735 -31.06 -15.69 -29.84
CA ARG A 735 -32.04 -16.76 -30.08
C ARG A 735 -31.54 -17.78 -31.11
N ASN A 736 -30.89 -17.32 -32.18
CA ASN A 736 -30.28 -18.17 -33.20
C ASN A 736 -29.15 -19.06 -32.64
N GLN A 737 -28.54 -18.64 -31.53
CA GLN A 737 -27.50 -19.38 -30.79
C GLN A 737 -28.05 -20.16 -29.58
N GLY A 738 -29.37 -20.39 -29.51
CA GLY A 738 -30.00 -21.24 -28.48
C GLY A 738 -30.24 -20.58 -27.13
N ARG A 739 -30.04 -19.26 -26.98
CA ARG A 739 -30.31 -18.53 -25.73
C ARG A 739 -31.71 -17.91 -25.76
N ALA A 740 -32.67 -18.57 -25.07
CA ALA A 740 -34.10 -18.23 -25.13
C ALA A 740 -34.54 -17.00 -24.31
N ARG A 741 -33.69 -16.51 -23.40
CA ARG A 741 -33.97 -15.33 -22.57
C ARG A 741 -32.81 -14.33 -22.66
N VAL A 742 -33.12 -13.11 -23.08
CA VAL A 742 -32.20 -11.97 -23.03
C VAL A 742 -32.60 -11.12 -21.83
N PRO A 743 -31.73 -10.97 -20.81
CA PRO A 743 -32.03 -10.14 -19.66
C PRO A 743 -32.19 -8.67 -20.06
N ALA A 744 -32.93 -7.89 -19.26
CA ALA A 744 -32.88 -6.43 -19.35
C ALA A 744 -31.54 -5.97 -18.74
N GLY A 745 -30.68 -5.30 -19.52
CA GLY A 745 -29.32 -4.95 -19.09
C GLY A 745 -28.54 -4.09 -20.08
N LEU A 746 -27.27 -3.80 -19.74
CA LEU A 746 -26.31 -3.01 -20.52
C LEU A 746 -25.72 -3.84 -21.67
N PHE A 747 -25.79 -3.35 -22.90
CA PHE A 747 -25.17 -4.02 -24.05
C PHE A 747 -24.07 -3.16 -24.63
N LEU A 748 -22.85 -3.65 -24.67
CA LEU A 748 -21.65 -2.94 -25.08
C LEU A 748 -21.05 -3.64 -26.32
N ALA A 749 -20.91 -2.96 -27.45
CA ALA A 749 -20.39 -3.60 -28.67
C ALA A 749 -19.13 -2.88 -29.15
N CYS A 750 -17.96 -3.49 -28.92
CA CYS A 750 -16.68 -2.95 -29.36
C CYS A 750 -16.25 -3.61 -30.68
N VAL A 751 -16.03 -2.81 -31.71
CA VAL A 751 -15.68 -3.29 -33.05
C VAL A 751 -14.20 -3.02 -33.27
N THR A 752 -13.43 -3.99 -33.76
CA THR A 752 -12.02 -3.77 -34.13
C THR A 752 -11.73 -4.26 -35.56
N SER A 753 -10.58 -3.86 -36.11
CA SER A 753 -10.08 -4.31 -37.42
C SER A 753 -8.57 -4.59 -37.35
N GLY A 754 -8.08 -5.76 -37.80
CA GLY A 754 -6.63 -5.99 -38.02
C GLY A 754 -6.11 -7.43 -37.79
N GLU A 755 -4.83 -7.66 -38.12
CA GLU A 755 -4.11 -8.95 -38.05
C GLU A 755 -3.92 -9.51 -36.61
N ILE A 756 -3.98 -8.67 -35.58
CA ILE A 756 -3.90 -9.07 -34.15
C ILE A 756 -5.09 -9.96 -33.74
N ALA A 757 -6.21 -9.85 -34.46
CA ALA A 757 -7.43 -10.53 -34.10
C ALA A 757 -7.42 -12.06 -34.32
N ASP A 758 -6.58 -12.56 -35.23
CA ASP A 758 -6.42 -14.00 -35.46
C ASP A 758 -5.68 -14.66 -34.28
N ALA A 759 -4.65 -14.00 -33.71
CA ALA A 759 -3.93 -14.47 -32.53
C ALA A 759 -4.81 -14.46 -31.25
N LEU A 760 -5.77 -13.54 -31.18
CA LEU A 760 -6.72 -13.44 -30.06
C LEU A 760 -7.79 -14.54 -30.09
N ARG A 761 -8.19 -15.00 -31.28
CA ARG A 761 -9.20 -16.06 -31.44
C ARG A 761 -8.74 -17.39 -30.86
N ASP A 762 -7.47 -17.73 -31.04
CA ASP A 762 -6.85 -18.94 -30.50
C ASP A 762 -6.49 -18.83 -29.00
N ALA A 763 -6.55 -17.62 -28.44
CA ALA A 763 -6.17 -17.33 -27.06
C ALA A 763 -7.36 -17.15 -26.10
N MET A 764 -8.62 -17.14 -26.58
CA MET A 764 -9.79 -16.99 -25.71
C MET A 764 -10.14 -18.28 -24.93
N PRO A 765 -10.69 -18.17 -23.70
CA PRO A 765 -11.06 -19.33 -22.90
C PRO A 765 -12.15 -20.17 -23.57
N HIS A 766 -12.00 -21.49 -23.47
CA HIS A 766 -12.98 -22.45 -23.99
C HIS A 766 -14.09 -22.82 -23.00
N GLU A 767 -14.04 -22.39 -21.73
CA GLU A 767 -15.03 -22.75 -20.69
C GLU A 767 -15.55 -21.51 -19.91
N PRO A 768 -16.78 -21.55 -19.36
CA PRO A 768 -17.35 -20.47 -18.57
C PRO A 768 -16.66 -20.42 -17.20
N ALA A 769 -16.31 -19.23 -16.72
CA ALA A 769 -15.64 -19.06 -15.44
C ALA A 769 -16.19 -17.87 -14.64
N ASP A 770 -15.88 -17.88 -13.35
CA ASP A 770 -16.22 -16.81 -12.41
C ASP A 770 -15.01 -15.87 -12.26
N ALA A 771 -15.19 -14.60 -12.64
CA ALA A 771 -14.09 -13.64 -12.71
C ALA A 771 -13.48 -13.34 -11.34
N ASP A 772 -14.31 -13.32 -10.30
CA ASP A 772 -13.85 -12.96 -8.95
C ASP A 772 -13.20 -14.16 -8.27
N VAL A 773 -13.68 -15.38 -8.54
CA VAL A 773 -12.98 -16.62 -8.12
C VAL A 773 -11.61 -16.72 -8.78
N LEU A 774 -11.50 -16.43 -10.08
CA LEU A 774 -10.21 -16.42 -10.79
C LEU A 774 -9.26 -15.35 -10.22
N LEU A 775 -9.76 -14.15 -9.96
CA LEU A 775 -8.98 -13.09 -9.33
C LEU A 775 -8.54 -13.46 -7.90
N MET A 776 -9.40 -14.08 -7.09
CA MET A 776 -9.05 -14.59 -5.77
C MET A 776 -7.99 -15.69 -5.86
N SER A 777 -8.11 -16.61 -6.81
CA SER A 777 -7.11 -17.65 -7.05
C SER A 777 -5.79 -17.05 -7.51
N ALA A 778 -5.80 -16.09 -8.44
CA ALA A 778 -4.59 -15.42 -8.91
C ALA A 778 -3.92 -14.58 -7.81
N ASN A 779 -4.70 -13.97 -6.91
CA ASN A 779 -4.15 -13.29 -5.73
C ASN A 779 -3.55 -14.29 -4.73
N ARG A 780 -4.06 -15.52 -4.65
CA ARG A 780 -3.52 -16.57 -3.77
C ARG A 780 -2.32 -17.30 -4.39
N ASP A 781 -2.33 -17.54 -5.69
CA ASP A 781 -1.44 -18.48 -6.39
C ASP A 781 -0.45 -17.78 -7.35
N GLY A 782 -0.72 -16.51 -7.69
CA GLY A 782 0.02 -15.74 -8.70
C GLY A 782 -0.35 -16.12 -10.14
N VAL A 783 0.25 -15.40 -11.10
CA VAL A 783 0.05 -15.60 -12.55
C VAL A 783 1.41 -15.87 -13.20
N ALA A 784 1.49 -16.95 -13.99
CA ALA A 784 2.71 -17.34 -14.67
C ALA A 784 2.92 -16.51 -15.96
N ILE A 785 3.99 -15.73 -16.03
CA ILE A 785 4.37 -14.98 -17.25
C ILE A 785 5.86 -15.13 -17.57
N SER A 786 6.23 -14.95 -18.84
CA SER A 786 7.64 -14.95 -19.25
C SER A 786 8.43 -13.83 -18.57
N ARG A 787 9.65 -14.15 -18.11
CA ARG A 787 10.59 -13.16 -17.56
C ARG A 787 10.87 -12.00 -18.53
N ASP A 788 10.96 -12.29 -19.82
CA ASP A 788 11.24 -11.26 -20.84
C ASP A 788 10.09 -10.25 -20.93
N VAL A 789 8.85 -10.72 -20.84
CA VAL A 789 7.65 -9.87 -20.83
C VAL A 789 7.63 -8.99 -19.59
N PHE A 790 7.91 -9.57 -18.41
CA PHE A 790 8.01 -8.80 -17.17
C PHE A 790 9.11 -7.73 -17.23
N LEU A 791 10.29 -8.06 -17.73
CA LEU A 791 11.40 -7.12 -17.88
C LEU A 791 11.12 -6.04 -18.92
N ALA A 792 10.39 -6.36 -20.00
CA ALA A 792 9.95 -5.38 -20.98
C ALA A 792 8.98 -4.37 -20.35
N LEU A 793 8.02 -4.84 -19.56
CA LEU A 793 7.06 -4.00 -18.83
C LEU A 793 7.77 -3.03 -17.88
N GLU A 794 8.70 -3.54 -17.06
CA GLU A 794 9.52 -2.70 -16.16
C GLU A 794 10.33 -1.65 -16.95
N ARG A 795 10.97 -2.04 -18.05
CA ARG A 795 11.78 -1.10 -18.88
C ARG A 795 10.94 -0.01 -19.53
N LEU A 796 9.76 -0.34 -20.05
CA LEU A 796 8.89 0.63 -20.72
C LEU A 796 8.25 1.60 -19.72
N SER A 797 7.92 1.13 -18.50
CA SER A 797 7.45 1.98 -17.42
C SER A 797 8.51 2.99 -16.94
N ALA A 798 9.80 2.66 -17.10
CA ALA A 798 10.90 3.50 -16.67
C ALA A 798 11.02 4.82 -17.46
N ARG A 799 10.30 5.00 -18.57
CA ARG A 799 10.22 6.27 -19.31
C ARG A 799 9.61 7.41 -18.48
N LEU A 800 8.82 7.10 -17.44
CA LEU A 800 8.31 8.08 -16.47
C LEU A 800 9.35 8.51 -15.44
N TYR A 801 10.55 7.91 -15.45
CA TYR A 801 11.55 8.15 -14.43
C TYR A 801 12.53 9.22 -14.87
N VAL A 802 12.68 10.24 -14.04
CA VAL A 802 13.67 11.30 -14.19
C VAL A 802 15.06 10.71 -13.98
N SER A 803 15.94 10.90 -14.96
CA SER A 803 17.32 10.44 -14.89
C SER A 803 18.18 11.29 -13.92
N PRO A 804 19.28 10.75 -13.36
CA PRO A 804 20.04 11.45 -12.33
C PRO A 804 20.65 12.77 -12.80
N ASP A 805 20.95 12.90 -14.10
CA ASP A 805 21.47 14.11 -14.74
C ASP A 805 20.41 15.22 -14.82
N VAL A 806 19.15 14.88 -15.10
CA VAL A 806 18.03 15.83 -15.11
C VAL A 806 17.63 16.22 -13.68
N GLU A 807 17.79 15.28 -12.74
CA GLU A 807 17.39 15.48 -11.35
C GLU A 807 18.10 16.67 -10.67
N VAL A 808 19.35 16.95 -11.05
CA VAL A 808 20.12 18.08 -10.50
C VAL A 808 19.44 19.43 -10.78
N ASP A 809 18.80 19.56 -11.94
CA ASP A 809 18.15 20.80 -12.38
C ASP A 809 16.75 21.01 -11.78
N LEU A 810 16.12 19.91 -11.31
CA LEU A 810 14.75 19.91 -10.80
C LEU A 810 14.63 20.20 -9.31
N ARG A 811 15.68 19.92 -8.52
CA ARG A 811 15.60 19.90 -7.05
C ARG A 811 15.27 21.27 -6.46
N ASP A 812 14.46 21.23 -5.38
CA ASP A 812 14.18 22.40 -4.54
C ASP A 812 15.39 22.83 -3.69
N GLU A 813 16.31 21.89 -3.41
CA GLU A 813 17.56 22.11 -2.68
C GLU A 813 18.77 21.49 -3.41
N ILE A 814 19.89 22.22 -3.46
CA ILE A 814 21.16 21.71 -3.98
C ILE A 814 21.68 20.64 -3.01
N ILE A 815 21.59 19.37 -3.40
CA ILE A 815 22.28 18.28 -2.69
C ILE A 815 23.77 18.42 -2.99
N ASP A 816 24.51 19.04 -2.07
CA ASP A 816 25.97 19.08 -2.08
C ASP A 816 26.52 17.64 -1.93
N PRO A 817 27.20 17.08 -2.94
CA PRO A 817 27.78 15.74 -2.86
C PRO A 817 28.75 15.58 -1.69
N LEU A 818 29.42 16.65 -1.24
CA LEU A 818 30.35 16.65 -0.11
C LEU A 818 29.66 16.62 1.26
N LYS A 819 28.33 16.77 1.31
CA LYS A 819 27.52 16.48 2.50
C LYS A 819 26.96 15.06 2.50
N MET A 820 27.21 14.29 1.44
CA MET A 820 26.71 12.93 1.24
C MET A 820 27.79 11.84 1.51
N PHE A 821 29.05 12.24 1.59
CA PHE A 821 30.22 11.44 1.99
C PHE A 821 30.92 12.10 3.17
#